data_AF-A0A5Q4BCV5-F1
#
_entry.id   AF-A0A5Q4BCV5-F1
#
_cell.length_a   1.000
_cell.length_b   1.000
_cell.length_c   1.000
_cell.angle_alpha   90.00
_cell.angle_beta   90.00
_cell.angle_gamma   90.00
#
_symmetry.space_group_name_H-M   'P 1'
#
loop_
_entity.id
_entity.type
_entity.pdbx_description
1 polymer ?
#
loop_
_entity_poly.entity_id
_entity_poly.type
_entity_poly.pdbx_seq_one_letter_code
_entity_poly.pdbx_strand_id
1 'polypeptide(L)'
;MTPRRPIRIGNCSGAINDGIDQIYRLAKYGNVDAITADYLAEFNMAWKAIELQTRPELGYEPGFLDQLAWHDGDAARLVAGRRIRVVHDGGALNPRGLAEKTDAYLRSLGIRHVKVAWVSGDDVTEQVRRGAFGRVTHLDRPGVEFDAPSMGGDLLAANAYTGMAGIVRALEAGADVVVCGRCTDASPVVGLAAWWHGWKGTEHDALAASLMAGHLIECGPYVTGGNYCGQREVPNLHRAGFPIAEIGAGGDVVITKPRGSNGLVSVDTCKAQLLYEIQGRYYLNPDVVADIGGVTFTQLGRDRVRLAGVKGLPPPPTAKLAICLLGGYQAEISAYAAGLDTDFKFEVLKSQVLGQINRSDFTAFSIEKYGSSPTDPRSQRECTTQFRMFAQSRREEAFEQFRRAIFYNGLQGYCGLHLGMDWRTMAPRPYVRYFPALIPQSKMPPLAVSFVNGECDLIVGPGERPRSHIVVPRQQPDYEPSSSASDVPSSRTVERPLGDLVFARSGDKGGNANVGLWVRHASAWPWLRAFLTKQRLVQLLGDDWRDDQYVVERCEFPGLWAVHFVVRGILQEAVSSSSVLDGFAKSLGEFLRARLGEQSKMEMEMETVVLLEVAVLHATERKLQPPQGASAGVPGSKLQAPGAAGACSEWERQLMSSTDRPVKSAAGRYVNVDFRKAAGYQHPPIKCSFNRRDVLLFANAIGCQKDELHFLYELHPDFAVFPTFPVNLAFKQTDQDVFDFVARTVAGHVPGCPPFDAQRSVDGERGIEILRPIPVSSDGLDLEVRSKVIGVYDKGKSRVRRRAGEARELTRLLVDGKTNTIYTKMTSTAFGIGQGGYDGPRGPSKPAVKPPDRRPDAVHTVRTTPEAALLYRLCGDYNPLHADDAFGQSAGFKGAILQGLGTWNMAAHGLLRELGGSHPGRLKSFGARFKSVVYPGDTLETRMWVVESQGGGVDDVVFETVVKDDGRVA
;
A
#
# COMPACT_ATOMS: atom_id res chain seq x y z
N MET A 1 27.45 48.06 -29.40
CA MET A 1 28.19 46.86 -28.94
C MET A 1 27.98 45.76 -29.98
N THR A 2 28.92 44.83 -30.15
CA THR A 2 28.64 43.57 -30.86
C THR A 2 27.60 42.77 -30.07
N PRO A 3 26.64 42.10 -30.71
CA PRO A 3 25.67 41.26 -30.02
C PRO A 3 26.37 40.10 -29.30
N ARG A 4 25.87 39.71 -28.13
CA ARG A 4 26.35 38.51 -27.43
C ARG A 4 26.04 37.28 -28.28
N ARG A 5 26.91 36.26 -28.20
CA ARG A 5 26.62 34.94 -28.78
C ARG A 5 25.34 34.36 -28.17
N PRO A 6 24.65 33.41 -28.85
CA PRO A 6 23.56 32.67 -28.26
C PRO A 6 23.93 32.07 -26.90
N ILE A 7 22.97 32.11 -25.96
CA ILE A 7 23.04 31.34 -24.72
C ILE A 7 22.68 29.88 -25.03
N ARG A 8 23.35 28.95 -24.37
CA ARG A 8 23.10 27.50 -24.45
C ARG A 8 22.47 27.04 -23.14
N ILE A 9 21.15 26.84 -23.13
CA ILE A 9 20.37 26.44 -21.94
C ILE A 9 19.96 24.98 -22.12
N GLY A 10 20.30 24.10 -21.16
CA GLY A 10 19.84 22.71 -21.16
C GLY A 10 18.86 22.41 -20.03
N ASN A 11 17.75 21.75 -20.32
CA ASN A 11 16.85 21.25 -19.27
C ASN A 11 17.39 19.92 -18.71
N CYS A 12 17.27 19.67 -17.40
CA CYS A 12 17.70 18.42 -16.76
C CYS A 12 16.59 17.64 -16.04
N SER A 13 15.32 18.02 -16.20
CA SER A 13 14.17 17.37 -15.57
C SER A 13 12.85 17.89 -16.17
N GLY A 14 11.90 16.98 -16.43
CA GLY A 14 10.48 17.30 -16.66
C GLY A 14 9.52 16.72 -15.61
N ALA A 15 10.05 16.20 -14.49
CA ALA A 15 9.27 15.51 -13.45
C ALA A 15 10.07 15.30 -12.16
N ILE A 16 9.41 15.14 -11.01
CA ILE A 16 10.07 14.52 -9.84
C ILE A 16 10.71 13.18 -10.24
N ASN A 17 11.92 12.93 -9.73
CA ASN A 17 12.72 11.72 -9.95
C ASN A 17 13.12 11.45 -11.42
N ASP A 18 12.89 12.39 -12.34
CA ASP A 18 13.46 12.35 -13.68
C ASP A 18 14.92 12.86 -13.69
N GLY A 19 15.64 12.56 -14.77
CA GLY A 19 16.91 13.23 -15.10
C GLY A 19 18.03 13.11 -14.06
N ILE A 20 18.05 12.07 -13.22
CA ILE A 20 18.96 11.95 -12.06
C ILE A 20 20.46 12.14 -12.42
N ASP A 21 20.89 11.75 -13.63
CA ASP A 21 22.26 11.91 -14.13
C ASP A 21 22.48 13.16 -15.03
N GLN A 22 21.47 14.01 -15.21
CA GLN A 22 21.47 15.02 -16.28
C GLN A 22 22.20 16.33 -15.93
N ILE A 23 22.18 16.81 -14.67
CA ILE A 23 23.02 17.96 -14.28
C ILE A 23 24.49 17.66 -14.60
N TYR A 24 24.98 16.48 -14.20
CA TYR A 24 26.32 16.00 -14.52
C TYR A 24 26.56 15.93 -16.05
N ARG A 25 25.63 15.35 -16.81
CA ARG A 25 25.80 15.15 -18.27
C ARG A 25 25.78 16.45 -19.06
N LEU A 26 24.91 17.41 -18.72
CA LEU A 26 24.89 18.74 -19.33
C LEU A 26 26.15 19.52 -18.97
N ALA A 27 26.51 19.55 -17.68
CA ALA A 27 27.69 20.26 -17.20
C ALA A 27 28.99 19.70 -17.80
N LYS A 28 29.09 18.38 -18.00
CA LYS A 28 30.28 17.71 -18.56
C LYS A 28 30.33 17.75 -20.09
N TYR A 29 29.23 17.41 -20.77
CA TYR A 29 29.19 17.11 -22.22
C TYR A 29 28.27 18.02 -23.05
N GLY A 30 27.31 18.74 -22.43
CA GLY A 30 26.36 19.59 -23.15
C GLY A 30 26.95 20.91 -23.67
N ASN A 31 28.05 21.36 -23.05
CA ASN A 31 28.65 22.68 -23.27
C ASN A 31 27.60 23.79 -23.11
N VAL A 32 26.92 23.79 -21.95
CA VAL A 32 25.86 24.74 -21.61
C VAL A 32 26.38 25.90 -20.77
N ASP A 33 25.74 27.06 -20.90
CA ASP A 33 25.93 28.23 -20.04
C ASP A 33 25.06 28.14 -18.78
N ALA A 34 23.89 27.50 -18.93
CA ALA A 34 22.90 27.37 -17.88
C ALA A 34 22.13 26.04 -17.96
N ILE A 35 21.61 25.60 -16.82
CA ILE A 35 20.75 24.43 -16.66
C ILE A 35 19.41 24.86 -16.05
N THR A 36 18.31 24.32 -16.57
CA THR A 36 16.95 24.47 -16.02
C THR A 36 16.38 23.13 -15.59
N ALA A 37 15.40 23.12 -14.68
CA ALA A 37 14.80 21.88 -14.21
C ALA A 37 13.33 22.05 -13.81
N ASP A 38 12.47 21.15 -14.30
CA ASP A 38 11.02 21.11 -14.07
C ASP A 38 10.63 19.89 -13.20
N TYR A 39 9.72 20.07 -12.23
CA TYR A 39 9.31 19.05 -11.26
C TYR A 39 7.81 19.00 -10.85
N LEU A 40 6.98 20.09 -10.89
CA LEU A 40 5.63 20.16 -10.26
C LEU A 40 4.40 20.33 -11.19
N ALA A 41 3.56 19.30 -11.30
CA ALA A 41 2.16 19.49 -11.75
C ALA A 41 1.35 20.33 -10.74
N GLU A 42 0.12 20.74 -11.09
CA GLU A 42 -0.93 21.08 -10.12
C GLU A 42 -1.04 20.00 -9.02
N PHE A 43 -0.93 18.72 -9.42
CA PHE A 43 -0.90 17.57 -8.53
C PHE A 43 0.26 17.62 -7.52
N ASN A 44 1.41 18.22 -7.83
CA ASN A 44 2.50 18.31 -6.85
C ASN A 44 2.29 19.44 -5.86
N MET A 45 1.80 20.60 -6.29
CA MET A 45 1.43 21.67 -5.36
C MET A 45 0.39 21.16 -4.36
N ALA A 46 -0.58 20.38 -4.84
CA ALA A 46 -1.51 19.63 -4.00
C ALA A 46 -0.82 18.70 -2.97
N TRP A 47 0.12 17.85 -3.39
CA TRP A 47 0.83 16.95 -2.47
C TRP A 47 1.76 17.67 -1.50
N LYS A 48 2.42 18.77 -1.92
CA LYS A 48 3.25 19.59 -1.04
C LYS A 48 2.43 20.37 -0.02
N ALA A 49 1.22 20.79 -0.37
CA ALA A 49 0.32 21.44 0.57
C ALA A 49 -0.11 20.47 1.69
N ILE A 50 -0.39 19.21 1.34
CA ILE A 50 -0.68 18.14 2.31
C ILE A 50 0.57 17.81 3.15
N GLU A 51 1.76 17.73 2.53
CA GLU A 51 3.02 17.46 3.23
C GLU A 51 3.32 18.53 4.30
N LEU A 52 3.17 19.82 3.98
CA LEU A 52 3.40 20.92 4.93
C LEU A 52 2.47 20.91 6.15
N GLN A 53 1.26 20.34 6.06
CA GLN A 53 0.37 20.20 7.22
C GLN A 53 0.95 19.30 8.32
N THR A 54 1.87 18.40 7.97
CA THR A 54 2.49 17.43 8.90
C THR A 54 3.98 17.66 9.12
N ARG A 55 4.68 18.25 8.13
CA ARG A 55 6.13 18.47 8.10
C ARG A 55 6.47 19.86 7.54
N PRO A 56 6.38 20.92 8.37
CA PRO A 56 6.61 22.30 7.94
C PRO A 56 8.03 22.58 7.39
N GLU A 57 8.98 21.69 7.67
CA GLU A 57 10.36 21.75 7.17
C GLU A 57 10.53 21.22 5.73
N LEU A 58 9.48 20.66 5.12
CA LEU A 58 9.47 20.14 3.76
C LEU A 58 8.68 21.08 2.84
N GLY A 59 7.80 20.58 1.96
CA GLY A 59 7.03 21.40 1.03
C GLY A 59 7.79 21.79 -0.26
N TYR A 60 9.04 21.38 -0.41
CA TYR A 60 9.87 21.49 -1.63
C TYR A 60 10.19 20.11 -2.24
N GLU A 61 10.70 20.05 -3.47
CA GLU A 61 11.11 18.78 -4.11
C GLU A 61 12.59 18.46 -3.86
N PRO A 62 12.91 17.34 -3.17
CA PRO A 62 14.29 17.04 -2.77
C PRO A 62 15.18 16.57 -3.94
N GLY A 63 14.60 16.04 -5.03
CA GLY A 63 15.35 15.38 -6.11
C GLY A 63 16.40 16.26 -6.81
N PHE A 64 16.31 17.58 -6.70
CA PHE A 64 17.36 18.50 -7.14
C PHE A 64 18.67 18.31 -6.35
N LEU A 65 18.59 18.04 -5.04
CA LEU A 65 19.74 17.76 -4.20
C LEU A 65 20.40 16.44 -4.62
N ASP A 66 19.61 15.43 -4.99
CA ASP A 66 20.12 14.16 -5.49
C ASP A 66 20.80 14.31 -6.87
N GLN A 67 20.24 15.14 -7.76
CA GLN A 67 20.87 15.51 -9.04
C GLN A 67 22.18 16.30 -8.85
N LEU A 68 22.29 17.15 -7.83
CA LEU A 68 23.54 17.84 -7.45
C LEU A 68 24.56 16.92 -6.77
N ALA A 69 24.09 15.94 -6.00
CA ALA A 69 24.90 14.94 -5.32
C ALA A 69 25.39 13.81 -6.23
N TRP A 70 24.85 13.70 -7.45
CA TRP A 70 25.19 12.67 -8.41
C TRP A 70 26.71 12.54 -8.63
N HIS A 71 27.18 11.29 -8.58
CA HIS A 71 28.60 10.92 -8.69
C HIS A 71 29.45 11.60 -7.60
N ASP A 72 29.07 11.35 -6.34
CA ASP A 72 29.70 11.86 -5.11
C ASP A 72 29.92 13.39 -5.09
N GLY A 73 28.96 14.13 -5.63
CA GLY A 73 28.98 15.59 -5.74
C GLY A 73 29.72 16.14 -6.97
N ASP A 74 30.16 15.31 -7.92
CA ASP A 74 30.82 15.79 -9.14
C ASP A 74 29.90 16.65 -10.01
N ALA A 75 28.58 16.43 -9.99
CA ALA A 75 27.63 17.32 -10.63
C ALA A 75 27.76 18.76 -10.08
N ALA A 76 27.71 18.92 -8.76
CA ALA A 76 27.95 20.21 -8.10
C ALA A 76 29.35 20.80 -8.36
N ARG A 77 30.42 19.98 -8.32
CA ARG A 77 31.79 20.43 -8.64
C ARG A 77 31.92 20.93 -10.08
N LEU A 78 31.29 20.26 -11.04
CA LEU A 78 31.31 20.66 -12.46
C LEU A 78 30.52 21.95 -12.70
N VAL A 79 29.33 22.09 -12.08
CA VAL A 79 28.51 23.31 -12.16
C VAL A 79 29.29 24.50 -11.60
N ALA A 80 29.82 24.38 -10.38
CA ALA A 80 30.58 25.44 -9.73
C ALA A 80 31.88 25.79 -10.49
N GLY A 81 32.69 24.78 -10.82
CA GLY A 81 33.97 24.95 -11.51
C GLY A 81 33.86 25.53 -12.92
N ARG A 82 32.71 25.32 -13.60
CA ARG A 82 32.40 25.91 -14.92
C ARG A 82 31.53 27.17 -14.82
N ARG A 83 31.11 27.58 -13.62
CA ARG A 83 30.21 28.72 -13.33
C ARG A 83 28.86 28.66 -14.05
N ILE A 84 28.38 27.45 -14.31
CA ILE A 84 27.09 27.20 -14.98
C ILE A 84 25.97 27.74 -14.10
N ARG A 85 25.04 28.51 -14.69
CA ARG A 85 23.86 29.02 -13.99
C ARG A 85 22.83 27.91 -13.81
N VAL A 86 22.13 27.89 -12.68
CA VAL A 86 21.04 26.93 -12.45
C VAL A 86 19.78 27.69 -12.04
N VAL A 87 18.67 27.47 -12.75
CA VAL A 87 17.37 28.07 -12.42
C VAL A 87 16.31 26.99 -12.42
N HIS A 88 15.62 26.84 -11.29
CA HIS A 88 14.57 25.85 -11.16
C HIS A 88 13.56 26.24 -10.07
N ASP A 89 12.38 25.72 -10.25
CA ASP A 89 11.14 25.88 -9.52
C ASP A 89 10.94 24.70 -8.55
N GLY A 90 12.05 24.04 -8.14
CA GLY A 90 12.01 22.91 -7.20
C GLY A 90 11.56 23.29 -5.80
N GLY A 91 11.50 24.59 -5.50
CA GLY A 91 11.10 25.11 -4.20
C GLY A 91 9.64 24.85 -3.84
N ALA A 92 8.74 24.77 -4.84
CA ALA A 92 7.32 24.52 -4.63
C ALA A 92 6.70 25.47 -3.59
N LEU A 93 6.25 24.95 -2.44
CA LEU A 93 5.69 25.74 -1.34
C LEU A 93 6.74 26.16 -0.29
N ASN A 94 7.99 25.71 -0.41
CA ASN A 94 9.09 26.09 0.47
C ASN A 94 10.41 26.33 -0.31
N PRO A 95 10.44 27.33 -1.21
CA PRO A 95 11.65 27.68 -1.97
C PRO A 95 12.84 28.08 -1.09
N ARG A 96 12.56 28.68 0.07
CA ARG A 96 13.57 28.95 1.11
C ARG A 96 14.25 27.67 1.59
N GLY A 97 13.48 26.67 1.99
CA GLY A 97 14.01 25.42 2.54
C GLY A 97 14.95 24.70 1.58
N LEU A 98 14.58 24.61 0.29
CA LEU A 98 15.45 23.99 -0.71
C LEU A 98 16.72 24.81 -1.00
N ALA A 99 16.65 26.14 -1.00
CA ALA A 99 17.83 26.99 -1.14
C ALA A 99 18.79 26.87 0.06
N GLU A 100 18.27 26.88 1.29
CA GLU A 100 19.07 26.64 2.51
C GLU A 100 19.75 25.26 2.48
N LYS A 101 19.03 24.20 2.05
CA LYS A 101 19.62 22.86 1.87
C LYS A 101 20.66 22.80 0.76
N THR A 102 20.44 23.52 -0.35
CA THR A 102 21.37 23.57 -1.50
C THR A 102 22.69 24.25 -1.11
N ASP A 103 22.61 25.41 -0.45
CA ASP A 103 23.78 26.13 0.07
C ASP A 103 24.54 25.29 1.11
N ALA A 104 23.82 24.65 2.05
CA ALA A 104 24.43 23.73 3.02
C ALA A 104 25.15 22.55 2.36
N TYR A 105 24.56 21.95 1.31
CA TYR A 105 25.19 20.86 0.56
C TYR A 105 26.46 21.33 -0.16
N LEU A 106 26.41 22.46 -0.87
CA LEU A 106 27.57 23.05 -1.54
C LEU A 106 28.70 23.36 -0.54
N ARG A 107 28.39 23.94 0.63
CA ARG A 107 29.37 24.19 1.70
C ARG A 107 30.00 22.91 2.25
N SER A 108 29.25 21.80 2.31
CA SER A 108 29.79 20.50 2.74
C SER A 108 30.87 19.96 1.79
N LEU A 109 30.76 20.26 0.48
CA LEU A 109 31.76 19.97 -0.54
C LEU A 109 32.91 21.00 -0.59
N GLY A 110 32.94 21.97 0.34
CA GLY A 110 33.90 23.09 0.34
C GLY A 110 33.58 24.21 -0.67
N ILE A 111 32.47 24.11 -1.42
CA ILE A 111 32.07 25.09 -2.44
C ILE A 111 31.41 26.28 -1.74
N ARG A 112 32.16 27.37 -1.54
CA ARG A 112 31.73 28.57 -0.80
C ARG A 112 31.51 29.83 -1.64
N HIS A 113 31.76 29.75 -2.96
CA HIS A 113 31.72 30.90 -3.86
C HIS A 113 30.46 30.97 -4.74
N VAL A 114 29.62 29.94 -4.70
CA VAL A 114 28.35 29.85 -5.45
C VAL A 114 27.28 30.55 -4.63
N LYS A 115 26.62 31.56 -5.19
CA LYS A 115 25.50 32.26 -4.55
C LYS A 115 24.17 31.55 -4.85
N VAL A 116 23.49 31.11 -3.80
CA VAL A 116 22.13 30.53 -3.88
C VAL A 116 21.12 31.59 -3.44
N ALA A 117 20.14 31.84 -4.30
CA ALA A 117 18.95 32.65 -4.02
C ALA A 117 17.68 31.79 -4.16
N TRP A 118 16.62 32.15 -3.45
CA TRP A 118 15.28 31.61 -3.67
C TRP A 118 14.30 32.71 -4.05
N VAL A 119 13.12 32.31 -4.54
CA VAL A 119 12.10 33.23 -5.03
C VAL A 119 10.72 32.83 -4.51
N SER A 120 10.06 33.70 -3.76
CA SER A 120 8.86 33.42 -2.93
C SER A 120 7.81 34.53 -2.93
N GLY A 121 6.53 34.17 -3.06
CA GLY A 121 5.39 35.10 -3.20
C GLY A 121 4.45 34.76 -4.38
N ASP A 122 4.70 33.62 -5.02
CA ASP A 122 3.69 32.86 -5.77
C ASP A 122 2.57 32.38 -4.84
N ASP A 123 2.92 31.99 -3.59
CA ASP A 123 1.97 31.69 -2.52
C ASP A 123 1.15 32.94 -2.15
N VAL A 124 -0.15 32.84 -2.46
CA VAL A 124 -1.19 33.81 -2.18
C VAL A 124 -2.29 33.22 -1.28
N THR A 125 -2.00 32.14 -0.55
CA THR A 125 -2.97 31.39 0.26
C THR A 125 -3.66 32.27 1.30
N GLU A 126 -2.90 33.11 2.01
CA GLU A 126 -3.44 34.09 2.96
C GLU A 126 -4.30 35.16 2.28
N GLN A 127 -3.88 35.62 1.10
CA GLN A 127 -4.54 36.66 0.32
C GLN A 127 -5.87 36.15 -0.24
N VAL A 128 -5.94 34.88 -0.67
CA VAL A 128 -7.20 34.19 -1.02
C VAL A 128 -8.06 34.01 0.22
N ARG A 129 -7.53 33.52 1.35
CA ARG A 129 -8.30 33.30 2.59
C ARG A 129 -8.91 34.60 3.14
N ARG A 130 -8.25 35.74 2.93
CA ARG A 130 -8.68 37.09 3.33
C ARG A 130 -9.53 37.79 2.27
N GLY A 131 -9.81 37.15 1.12
CA GLY A 131 -10.61 37.73 0.04
C GLY A 131 -9.97 38.93 -0.68
N ALA A 132 -8.65 39.12 -0.59
CA ALA A 132 -7.96 40.32 -1.09
C ALA A 132 -8.11 40.54 -2.62
N PHE A 133 -8.28 39.45 -3.37
CA PHE A 133 -8.54 39.50 -4.81
C PHE A 133 -9.96 39.97 -5.16
N GLY A 134 -10.90 39.92 -4.22
CA GLY A 134 -12.33 40.13 -4.46
C GLY A 134 -12.98 38.84 -4.99
N ARG A 135 -13.85 38.97 -6.00
CA ARG A 135 -14.36 37.81 -6.74
C ARG A 135 -13.23 37.15 -7.52
N VAL A 136 -13.04 35.84 -7.30
CA VAL A 136 -12.01 35.04 -7.97
C VAL A 136 -12.72 34.05 -8.89
N THR A 137 -12.70 34.32 -10.20
CA THR A 137 -13.44 33.55 -11.21
C THR A 137 -12.65 32.32 -11.67
N HIS A 138 -13.35 31.22 -11.93
CA HIS A 138 -12.78 30.04 -12.59
C HIS A 138 -12.22 30.41 -13.97
N LEU A 139 -11.08 29.84 -14.34
CA LEU A 139 -10.38 30.09 -15.60
C LEU A 139 -11.29 29.84 -16.83
N ASP A 140 -11.77 28.60 -16.98
CA ASP A 140 -12.46 28.13 -18.20
C ASP A 140 -14.00 28.06 -18.08
N ARG A 141 -14.58 28.56 -16.98
CA ARG A 141 -16.02 28.38 -16.68
C ARG A 141 -16.69 29.71 -16.32
N PRO A 142 -17.26 30.42 -17.32
CA PRO A 142 -17.97 31.68 -17.09
C PRO A 142 -19.06 31.56 -16.04
N GLY A 143 -19.10 32.51 -15.09
CA GLY A 143 -20.07 32.53 -14.00
C GLY A 143 -19.77 31.63 -12.80
N VAL A 144 -18.68 30.84 -12.83
CA VAL A 144 -18.21 30.08 -11.65
C VAL A 144 -17.22 30.93 -10.85
N GLU A 145 -17.58 31.28 -9.63
CA GLU A 145 -16.74 32.02 -8.68
C GLU A 145 -16.26 31.11 -7.54
N PHE A 146 -15.05 31.37 -7.03
CA PHE A 146 -14.46 30.66 -5.90
C PHE A 146 -15.12 31.04 -4.58
N ASP A 147 -15.62 30.03 -3.85
CA ASP A 147 -16.12 30.16 -2.49
C ASP A 147 -15.82 28.85 -1.73
N ALA A 148 -14.80 28.88 -0.86
CA ALA A 148 -14.35 27.68 -0.14
C ALA A 148 -15.46 27.02 0.72
N PRO A 149 -16.33 27.77 1.44
CA PRO A 149 -17.50 27.22 2.13
C PRO A 149 -18.43 26.36 1.25
N SER A 150 -18.92 26.86 0.11
CA SER A 150 -19.84 26.10 -0.75
C SER A 150 -19.14 24.99 -1.56
N MET A 151 -17.90 25.20 -1.95
CA MET A 151 -17.06 24.14 -2.56
C MET A 151 -16.74 23.03 -1.55
N GLY A 152 -16.76 23.38 -0.25
CA GLY A 152 -16.71 22.49 0.90
C GLY A 152 -15.45 21.64 0.92
N GLY A 153 -14.34 22.31 1.12
CA GLY A 153 -13.00 21.76 1.30
C GLY A 153 -12.07 22.86 1.80
N ASP A 154 -11.14 22.53 2.69
CA ASP A 154 -10.27 23.54 3.32
C ASP A 154 -9.24 24.10 2.34
N LEU A 155 -8.95 25.40 2.43
CA LEU A 155 -7.94 26.05 1.60
C LEU A 155 -6.53 25.66 2.07
N LEU A 156 -5.96 24.68 1.37
CA LEU A 156 -4.61 24.13 1.61
C LEU A 156 -3.53 25.09 1.12
N ALA A 157 -3.61 25.50 -0.14
CA ALA A 157 -2.68 26.40 -0.80
C ALA A 157 -3.37 27.17 -1.94
N ALA A 158 -2.85 28.34 -2.29
CA ALA A 158 -3.19 29.02 -3.52
C ALA A 158 -1.93 29.65 -4.12
N ASN A 159 -1.48 29.17 -5.28
CA ASN A 159 -0.23 29.62 -5.91
C ASN A 159 -0.50 30.17 -7.31
N ALA A 160 -0.09 31.42 -7.53
CA ALA A 160 -0.29 32.10 -8.80
C ALA A 160 0.70 31.62 -9.88
N TYR A 161 0.38 31.94 -11.14
CA TYR A 161 1.16 31.71 -12.36
C TYR A 161 1.74 33.06 -12.81
N THR A 162 3.07 33.11 -12.87
CA THR A 162 4.05 34.14 -12.31
C THR A 162 4.92 34.34 -13.71
N GLY A 163 5.75 35.37 -13.96
CA GLY A 163 6.68 35.43 -15.10
C GLY A 163 8.17 35.06 -14.88
N MET A 164 9.06 35.57 -15.73
CA MET A 164 10.52 35.40 -15.70
C MET A 164 11.20 36.26 -14.65
N ALA A 165 10.51 37.28 -14.17
CA ALA A 165 11.18 38.50 -13.77
C ALA A 165 11.96 38.35 -12.44
N GLY A 166 11.51 37.50 -11.52
CA GLY A 166 12.24 37.16 -10.29
C GLY A 166 13.57 36.46 -10.56
N ILE A 167 13.60 35.62 -11.60
CA ILE A 167 14.80 34.92 -12.08
C ILE A 167 15.79 35.93 -12.65
N VAL A 168 15.33 36.85 -13.53
CA VAL A 168 16.17 37.93 -14.06
C VAL A 168 16.79 38.74 -12.92
N ARG A 169 15.99 39.15 -11.94
CA ARG A 169 16.45 39.96 -10.80
C ARG A 169 17.42 39.24 -9.88
N ALA A 170 17.26 37.92 -9.67
CA ALA A 170 18.21 37.09 -8.95
C ALA A 170 19.57 37.02 -9.66
N LEU A 171 19.54 36.80 -10.98
CA LEU A 171 20.74 36.69 -11.81
C LEU A 171 21.44 38.06 -11.98
N GLU A 172 20.71 39.17 -12.04
CA GLU A 172 21.25 40.54 -11.96
C GLU A 172 21.94 40.83 -10.63
N ALA A 173 21.37 40.35 -9.52
CA ALA A 173 21.97 40.45 -8.19
C ALA A 173 23.16 39.48 -7.98
N GLY A 174 23.50 38.68 -8.99
CA GLY A 174 24.67 37.81 -9.01
C GLY A 174 24.44 36.41 -8.44
N ALA A 175 23.21 35.91 -8.43
CA ALA A 175 22.96 34.50 -8.16
C ALA A 175 23.66 33.57 -9.17
N ASP A 176 24.15 32.44 -8.70
CA ASP A 176 24.59 31.31 -9.51
C ASP A 176 23.50 30.23 -9.58
N VAL A 177 22.74 30.04 -8.50
CA VAL A 177 21.58 29.14 -8.38
C VAL A 177 20.35 29.94 -7.94
N VAL A 178 19.21 29.72 -8.60
CA VAL A 178 17.92 30.38 -8.31
C VAL A 178 16.84 29.32 -8.10
N VAL A 179 16.23 29.32 -6.91
CA VAL A 179 15.21 28.36 -6.46
C VAL A 179 13.84 29.02 -6.35
N CYS A 180 12.98 28.89 -7.36
CA CYS A 180 11.63 29.44 -7.32
C CYS A 180 10.64 28.53 -6.56
N GLY A 181 9.55 29.12 -6.07
CA GLY A 181 8.27 28.42 -5.88
C GLY A 181 7.66 28.08 -7.24
N ARG A 182 6.39 28.39 -7.50
CA ARG A 182 5.81 28.28 -8.86
C ARG A 182 6.55 29.26 -9.82
N CYS A 183 7.46 28.81 -10.71
CA CYS A 183 7.92 29.56 -11.92
C CYS A 183 7.50 28.92 -13.29
N THR A 184 7.19 29.62 -14.41
CA THR A 184 6.62 28.88 -15.59
C THR A 184 7.62 27.87 -16.08
N ASP A 185 7.17 26.79 -16.69
CA ASP A 185 7.97 25.77 -17.40
C ASP A 185 9.14 26.42 -18.15
N ALA A 186 8.77 27.47 -18.89
CA ALA A 186 9.65 28.30 -19.68
C ALA A 186 10.25 29.51 -18.92
N SER A 187 9.73 29.96 -17.77
CA SER A 187 10.25 31.13 -17.03
C SER A 187 11.74 31.02 -16.69
N PRO A 188 12.29 29.85 -16.29
CA PRO A 188 13.73 29.63 -16.21
C PRO A 188 14.46 29.96 -17.52
N VAL A 189 13.93 29.51 -18.66
CA VAL A 189 14.53 29.66 -19.99
C VAL A 189 14.41 31.11 -20.49
N VAL A 190 13.21 31.70 -20.37
CA VAL A 190 12.90 33.10 -20.69
C VAL A 190 13.76 34.03 -19.83
N GLY A 191 13.84 33.80 -18.52
CA GLY A 191 14.60 34.62 -17.57
C GLY A 191 16.12 34.52 -17.76
N LEU A 192 16.64 33.32 -18.04
CA LEU A 192 18.05 33.14 -18.41
C LEU A 192 18.39 33.84 -19.73
N ALA A 193 17.52 33.75 -20.74
CA ALA A 193 17.73 34.42 -22.04
C ALA A 193 17.64 35.94 -21.91
N ALA A 194 16.65 36.46 -21.18
CA ALA A 194 16.48 37.89 -20.93
C ALA A 194 17.65 38.47 -20.12
N TRP A 195 18.10 37.81 -19.05
CA TRP A 195 19.30 38.20 -18.31
C TRP A 195 20.57 38.17 -19.19
N TRP A 196 20.73 37.14 -20.02
CA TRP A 196 21.92 36.99 -20.86
C TRP A 196 22.01 38.01 -21.98
N HIS A 197 20.89 38.38 -22.62
CA HIS A 197 20.88 39.38 -23.70
C HIS A 197 20.59 40.81 -23.22
N GLY A 198 20.06 40.98 -22.00
CA GLY A 198 19.65 42.27 -21.44
C GLY A 198 18.28 42.75 -21.91
N TRP A 199 17.39 41.83 -22.29
CA TRP A 199 16.06 42.14 -22.81
C TRP A 199 15.13 42.74 -21.75
N LYS A 200 14.30 43.68 -22.18
CA LYS A 200 13.22 44.29 -21.39
C LYS A 200 11.91 43.55 -21.61
N GLY A 201 10.99 43.63 -20.64
CA GLY A 201 9.63 43.08 -20.74
C GLY A 201 8.82 43.54 -21.96
N THR A 202 9.21 44.63 -22.63
CA THR A 202 8.59 45.15 -23.85
C THR A 202 9.09 44.50 -25.15
N GLU A 203 10.14 43.68 -25.11
CA GLU A 203 10.76 43.05 -26.29
C GLU A 203 10.03 41.75 -26.66
N HIS A 204 8.70 41.84 -26.81
CA HIS A 204 7.78 40.71 -26.84
C HIS A 204 8.14 39.62 -27.87
N ASP A 205 8.63 39.97 -29.07
CA ASP A 205 9.02 38.97 -30.08
C ASP A 205 10.16 38.06 -29.59
N ALA A 206 11.16 38.62 -28.89
CA ALA A 206 12.28 37.86 -28.36
C ALA A 206 11.86 37.03 -27.13
N LEU A 207 11.01 37.58 -26.27
CA LEU A 207 10.42 36.87 -25.14
C LEU A 207 9.50 35.73 -25.58
N ALA A 208 8.67 35.93 -26.60
CA ALA A 208 7.80 34.91 -27.14
C ALA A 208 8.59 33.79 -27.83
N ALA A 209 9.69 34.13 -28.51
CA ALA A 209 10.62 33.14 -29.05
C ALA A 209 11.33 32.34 -27.95
N SER A 210 11.75 32.97 -26.84
CA SER A 210 12.36 32.25 -25.71
C SER A 210 11.35 31.46 -24.88
N LEU A 211 10.08 31.89 -24.82
CA LEU A 211 8.95 31.13 -24.27
C LEU A 211 8.72 29.85 -25.08
N MET A 212 8.71 29.93 -26.41
CA MET A 212 8.61 28.75 -27.28
C MET A 212 9.89 27.91 -27.30
N ALA A 213 11.05 28.49 -27.03
CA ALA A 213 12.28 27.73 -26.78
C ALA A 213 12.21 26.96 -25.46
N GLY A 214 11.64 27.56 -24.40
CA GLY A 214 11.32 26.89 -23.13
C GLY A 214 10.33 25.75 -23.35
N HIS A 215 9.22 26.05 -24.03
CA HIS A 215 8.19 25.08 -24.39
C HIS A 215 8.73 23.86 -25.14
N LEU A 216 9.77 24.05 -25.95
CA LEU A 216 10.45 22.97 -26.66
C LEU A 216 11.51 22.23 -25.83
N ILE A 217 11.93 22.68 -24.64
CA ILE A 217 12.93 21.99 -23.80
C ILE A 217 12.46 21.58 -22.41
N GLU A 218 11.28 22.01 -21.95
CA GLU A 218 10.58 21.44 -20.78
C GLU A 218 10.07 20.01 -21.06
N CYS A 219 9.41 19.38 -20.09
CA CYS A 219 9.02 17.96 -20.15
C CYS A 219 10.20 16.98 -20.37
N GLY A 220 11.44 17.43 -20.13
CA GLY A 220 12.65 16.61 -20.23
C GLY A 220 12.94 16.13 -21.66
N PRO A 221 12.93 14.83 -21.96
CA PRO A 221 13.39 14.29 -23.24
C PRO A 221 12.37 14.41 -24.40
N TYR A 222 11.23 15.09 -24.25
CA TYR A 222 10.12 15.02 -25.23
C TYR A 222 10.51 15.45 -26.64
N VAL A 223 11.07 16.65 -26.82
CA VAL A 223 11.59 17.13 -28.12
C VAL A 223 12.73 16.27 -28.70
N THR A 224 13.30 15.37 -27.89
CA THR A 224 14.37 14.44 -28.28
C THR A 224 13.85 13.03 -28.61
N GLY A 225 12.52 12.88 -28.66
CA GLY A 225 11.81 11.65 -29.02
C GLY A 225 10.97 11.02 -27.90
N GLY A 226 10.93 11.62 -26.69
CA GLY A 226 10.04 11.19 -25.61
C GLY A 226 8.58 11.53 -25.92
N ASN A 227 7.64 10.65 -25.56
CA ASN A 227 6.19 10.81 -25.81
C ASN A 227 5.78 11.12 -27.26
N TYR A 228 6.70 10.95 -28.23
CA TYR A 228 6.48 11.27 -29.63
C TYR A 228 5.76 10.13 -30.35
N CYS A 229 4.62 10.41 -30.98
CA CYS A 229 3.83 9.40 -31.70
C CYS A 229 4.58 8.73 -32.87
N GLY A 230 5.57 9.40 -33.48
CA GLY A 230 6.48 8.85 -34.48
C GLY A 230 7.70 8.09 -33.92
N GLN A 231 7.64 7.60 -32.67
CA GLN A 231 8.76 7.00 -31.92
C GLN A 231 9.65 6.02 -32.71
N ARG A 232 9.10 5.30 -33.69
CA ARG A 232 9.82 4.36 -34.57
C ARG A 232 10.96 5.00 -35.36
N GLU A 233 10.94 6.32 -35.55
CA GLU A 233 11.96 7.10 -36.26
C GLU A 233 13.14 7.49 -35.36
N VAL A 234 13.03 7.31 -34.04
CA VAL A 234 14.03 7.76 -33.06
C VAL A 234 15.13 6.71 -32.88
N PRO A 235 16.40 7.00 -33.22
CA PRO A 235 17.49 6.04 -33.12
C PRO A 235 17.96 5.91 -31.67
N ASN A 236 17.39 4.91 -30.98
CA ASN A 236 17.56 4.60 -29.56
C ASN A 236 17.05 5.70 -28.61
N LEU A 237 15.96 5.42 -27.88
CA LEU A 237 15.38 6.34 -26.88
C LEU A 237 15.89 6.07 -25.44
N HIS A 238 16.56 4.94 -25.17
CA HIS A 238 17.08 4.64 -23.84
C HIS A 238 18.17 5.64 -23.43
N ARG A 239 18.02 6.28 -22.26
CA ARG A 239 18.91 7.35 -21.77
C ARG A 239 19.15 8.46 -22.81
N ALA A 240 18.08 8.87 -23.51
CA ALA A 240 18.03 10.02 -24.41
C ALA A 240 18.82 11.22 -23.84
N GLY A 241 19.49 11.97 -24.71
CA GLY A 241 20.14 13.20 -24.29
C GLY A 241 19.12 14.30 -24.11
N PHE A 242 19.05 14.88 -22.93
CA PHE A 242 18.13 15.97 -22.64
C PHE A 242 18.42 17.20 -23.54
N PRO A 243 17.39 17.98 -23.88
CA PRO A 243 17.49 19.02 -24.89
C PRO A 243 18.27 20.25 -24.44
N ILE A 244 18.79 20.97 -25.43
CA ILE A 244 19.48 22.24 -25.30
C ILE A 244 18.84 23.23 -26.27
N ALA A 245 18.41 24.40 -25.78
CA ALA A 245 18.08 25.55 -26.61
C ALA A 245 19.32 26.44 -26.80
N GLU A 246 19.61 26.76 -28.05
CA GLU A 246 20.55 27.81 -28.46
C GLU A 246 19.71 29.06 -28.80
N ILE A 247 19.75 30.09 -27.96
CA ILE A 247 18.88 31.29 -28.09
C ILE A 247 19.74 32.54 -28.36
N GLY A 248 19.65 33.08 -29.57
CA GLY A 248 20.34 34.29 -30.01
C GLY A 248 19.61 35.58 -29.64
N ALA A 249 20.33 36.71 -29.75
CA ALA A 249 19.89 38.01 -29.22
C ALA A 249 18.65 38.60 -29.92
N GLY A 250 18.30 38.09 -31.11
CA GLY A 250 17.12 38.51 -31.88
C GLY A 250 15.93 37.56 -31.76
N GLY A 251 15.94 36.62 -30.81
CA GLY A 251 14.92 35.56 -30.72
C GLY A 251 15.12 34.43 -31.74
N ASP A 252 16.30 34.31 -32.34
CA ASP A 252 16.67 33.16 -33.17
C ASP A 252 16.93 31.93 -32.27
N VAL A 253 16.18 30.85 -32.51
CA VAL A 253 16.18 29.65 -31.66
C VAL A 253 16.59 28.42 -32.47
N VAL A 254 17.54 27.64 -31.95
CA VAL A 254 17.87 26.30 -32.44
C VAL A 254 17.81 25.29 -31.29
N ILE A 255 17.00 24.24 -31.43
CA ILE A 255 16.92 23.13 -30.50
C ILE A 255 17.94 22.06 -30.91
N THR A 256 18.66 21.51 -29.93
CA THR A 256 19.65 20.43 -30.08
C THR A 256 19.78 19.58 -28.82
N LYS A 257 20.79 18.71 -28.73
CA LYS A 257 21.12 17.88 -27.55
C LYS A 257 22.63 17.63 -27.44
N PRO A 258 23.18 17.18 -26.29
CA PRO A 258 24.60 16.87 -26.15
C PRO A 258 25.14 15.94 -27.25
N ARG A 259 26.29 16.28 -27.85
CA ARG A 259 26.83 15.52 -28.98
C ARG A 259 27.11 14.06 -28.60
N GLY A 260 26.60 13.13 -29.40
CA GLY A 260 26.76 11.69 -29.17
C GLY A 260 25.78 11.09 -28.15
N SER A 261 24.79 11.86 -27.69
CA SER A 261 23.68 11.33 -26.88
C SER A 261 22.55 10.75 -27.73
N ASN A 262 21.83 9.79 -27.13
CA ASN A 262 20.69 9.07 -27.71
C ASN A 262 19.48 9.99 -27.97
N GLY A 263 18.46 9.48 -28.65
CA GLY A 263 17.29 10.26 -29.11
C GLY A 263 17.52 10.95 -30.47
N LEU A 264 16.54 11.74 -30.91
CA LEU A 264 16.53 12.51 -32.16
C LEU A 264 15.91 13.89 -31.93
N VAL A 265 16.57 14.95 -32.41
CA VAL A 265 15.90 16.27 -32.59
C VAL A 265 15.58 16.47 -34.06
N SER A 266 14.31 16.32 -34.42
CA SER A 266 13.78 16.52 -35.78
C SER A 266 12.66 17.56 -35.81
N VAL A 267 12.34 18.05 -37.01
CA VAL A 267 11.20 18.94 -37.25
C VAL A 267 9.91 18.42 -36.59
N ASP A 268 9.69 17.10 -36.61
CA ASP A 268 8.45 16.49 -36.15
C ASP A 268 8.44 16.15 -34.65
N THR A 269 9.60 15.92 -34.02
CA THR A 269 9.67 15.92 -32.54
C THR A 269 9.45 17.33 -31.98
N CYS A 270 9.91 18.37 -32.68
CA CYS A 270 9.60 19.77 -32.35
C CYS A 270 8.11 20.12 -32.55
N LYS A 271 7.46 19.64 -33.61
CA LYS A 271 5.99 19.80 -33.77
C LYS A 271 5.21 19.11 -32.66
N ALA A 272 5.59 17.90 -32.29
CA ALA A 272 4.88 17.12 -31.28
C ALA A 272 4.90 17.81 -29.91
N GLN A 273 6.05 18.36 -29.51
CA GLN A 273 6.17 19.16 -28.29
C GLN A 273 5.42 20.49 -28.40
N LEU A 274 5.53 21.23 -29.51
CA LEU A 274 4.83 22.52 -29.71
C LEU A 274 3.28 22.41 -29.65
N LEU A 275 2.73 21.23 -29.94
CA LEU A 275 1.29 20.98 -29.92
C LEU A 275 0.81 20.33 -28.61
N TYR A 276 1.71 20.14 -27.63
CA TYR A 276 1.40 19.61 -26.31
C TYR A 276 0.90 20.73 -25.38
N GLU A 277 -0.15 20.46 -24.58
CA GLU A 277 -0.78 21.35 -23.59
C GLU A 277 -1.22 22.77 -24.03
N ILE A 278 -1.07 23.14 -25.30
CA ILE A 278 -1.57 24.40 -25.86
C ILE A 278 -3.12 24.47 -25.89
N GLN A 279 -3.67 25.63 -25.54
CA GLN A 279 -5.12 25.91 -25.62
C GLN A 279 -5.55 26.55 -26.96
N GLY A 280 -4.64 26.70 -27.92
CA GLY A 280 -4.91 27.27 -29.24
C GLY A 280 -3.77 28.14 -29.77
N ARG A 281 -4.09 29.08 -30.66
CA ARG A 281 -3.12 29.96 -31.36
C ARG A 281 -2.35 30.92 -30.44
N TYR A 282 -2.90 31.29 -29.29
CA TYR A 282 -2.29 32.24 -28.38
C TYR A 282 -1.86 31.53 -27.09
N TYR A 283 -0.56 31.34 -26.92
CA TYR A 283 0.02 30.80 -25.69
C TYR A 283 0.13 31.92 -24.66
N LEU A 284 -0.57 31.79 -23.53
CA LEU A 284 -0.57 32.78 -22.47
C LEU A 284 0.52 32.48 -21.43
N ASN A 285 1.54 33.34 -21.35
CA ASN A 285 2.51 33.37 -20.26
C ASN A 285 2.45 34.77 -19.59
N PRO A 286 2.78 34.91 -18.29
CA PRO A 286 2.59 36.18 -17.58
C PRO A 286 3.55 37.31 -17.95
N ASP A 287 4.65 37.06 -18.66
CA ASP A 287 5.54 38.08 -19.25
C ASP A 287 5.15 38.46 -20.69
N VAL A 288 4.60 37.50 -21.45
CA VAL A 288 4.35 37.64 -22.88
C VAL A 288 3.28 36.67 -23.36
N VAL A 289 2.48 37.08 -24.34
CA VAL A 289 1.61 36.17 -25.10
C VAL A 289 2.30 35.83 -26.43
N ALA A 290 2.51 34.54 -26.70
CA ALA A 290 3.03 34.10 -27.99
C ALA A 290 1.89 33.75 -28.95
N ASP A 291 1.81 34.46 -30.07
CA ASP A 291 1.05 34.04 -31.24
C ASP A 291 1.89 33.04 -32.04
N ILE A 292 1.45 31.78 -32.04
CA ILE A 292 2.12 30.69 -32.74
C ILE A 292 1.56 30.43 -34.15
N GLY A 293 0.61 31.25 -34.62
CA GLY A 293 -0.06 31.07 -35.91
C GLY A 293 0.85 31.21 -37.15
N GLY A 294 2.07 31.72 -36.99
CA GLY A 294 3.10 31.81 -38.04
C GLY A 294 4.28 30.85 -37.89
N VAL A 295 4.22 29.90 -36.94
CA VAL A 295 5.39 29.10 -36.56
C VAL A 295 5.84 28.13 -37.66
N THR A 296 7.15 28.06 -37.86
CA THR A 296 7.84 27.18 -38.80
C THR A 296 9.05 26.52 -38.14
N PHE A 297 9.32 25.28 -38.55
CA PHE A 297 10.53 24.55 -38.17
C PHE A 297 11.39 24.27 -39.40
N THR A 298 12.71 24.24 -39.23
CA THR A 298 13.66 23.92 -40.32
C THR A 298 14.81 23.07 -39.78
N GLN A 299 15.04 21.90 -40.37
CA GLN A 299 16.20 21.07 -40.04
C GLN A 299 17.48 21.76 -40.52
N LEU A 300 18.39 22.10 -39.61
CA LEU A 300 19.70 22.69 -39.96
C LEU A 300 20.81 21.63 -40.11
N GLY A 301 20.54 20.41 -39.65
CA GLY A 301 21.47 19.28 -39.68
C GLY A 301 20.99 18.17 -38.74
N ARG A 302 21.80 17.12 -38.57
CA ARG A 302 21.51 16.07 -37.58
C ARG A 302 21.41 16.68 -36.18
N ASP A 303 20.33 16.35 -35.48
CA ASP A 303 20.03 16.81 -34.11
C ASP A 303 20.06 18.35 -33.94
N ARG A 304 19.75 19.12 -34.99
CA ARG A 304 19.60 20.60 -34.92
C ARG A 304 18.41 21.09 -35.74
N VAL A 305 17.43 21.69 -35.08
CA VAL A 305 16.20 22.23 -35.68
C VAL A 305 16.06 23.71 -35.30
N ARG A 306 15.88 24.57 -36.29
CA ARG A 306 15.55 25.99 -36.10
C ARG A 306 14.06 26.16 -35.90
N LEU A 307 13.67 26.98 -34.92
CA LEU A 307 12.34 27.56 -34.77
C LEU A 307 12.33 28.98 -35.36
N ALA A 308 11.24 29.36 -36.04
CA ALA A 308 11.01 30.72 -36.51
C ALA A 308 9.49 31.02 -36.62
N GLY A 309 9.12 32.29 -36.73
CA GLY A 309 7.74 32.71 -37.02
C GLY A 309 6.80 32.85 -35.82
N VAL A 310 7.30 32.71 -34.60
CA VAL A 310 6.60 33.14 -33.38
C VAL A 310 6.44 34.67 -33.40
N LYS A 311 5.32 35.18 -32.89
CA LYS A 311 5.07 36.62 -32.70
C LYS A 311 4.72 36.93 -31.25
N GLY A 312 5.26 38.01 -30.71
CA GLY A 312 5.03 38.44 -29.33
C GLY A 312 3.96 39.52 -29.19
N LEU A 313 3.05 39.31 -28.26
CA LEU A 313 2.02 40.25 -27.83
C LEU A 313 2.20 40.57 -26.32
N PRO A 314 1.69 41.72 -25.83
CA PRO A 314 1.78 42.06 -24.41
C PRO A 314 1.17 40.97 -23.49
N PRO A 315 1.67 40.84 -22.24
CA PRO A 315 1.17 39.85 -21.29
C PRO A 315 -0.32 40.02 -20.96
N PRO A 316 -1.01 38.94 -20.54
CA PRO A 316 -2.40 39.00 -20.15
C PRO A 316 -2.58 39.85 -18.87
N PRO A 317 -3.70 40.59 -18.71
CA PRO A 317 -3.96 41.40 -17.52
C PRO A 317 -4.23 40.56 -16.25
N THR A 318 -4.28 39.24 -16.38
CA THR A 318 -4.56 38.27 -15.33
C THR A 318 -3.46 37.21 -15.24
N ALA A 319 -3.26 36.68 -14.04
CA ALA A 319 -2.48 35.47 -13.77
C ALA A 319 -3.43 34.27 -13.60
N LYS A 320 -3.05 33.09 -14.12
CA LYS A 320 -3.65 31.80 -13.70
C LYS A 320 -3.34 31.63 -12.20
N LEU A 321 -4.29 31.09 -11.44
CA LEU A 321 -4.14 30.85 -10.01
C LEU A 321 -4.52 29.40 -9.72
N ALA A 322 -3.57 28.62 -9.21
CA ALA A 322 -3.81 27.28 -8.72
C ALA A 322 -4.34 27.33 -7.29
N ILE A 323 -5.65 27.27 -7.10
CA ILE A 323 -6.21 27.06 -5.75
C ILE A 323 -6.34 25.56 -5.48
N CYS A 324 -5.74 25.14 -4.37
CA CYS A 324 -5.77 23.78 -3.85
C CYS A 324 -6.70 23.71 -2.64
N LEU A 325 -7.86 23.08 -2.80
CA LEU A 325 -8.80 22.77 -1.71
C LEU A 325 -8.67 21.31 -1.28
N LEU A 326 -8.73 21.00 0.01
CA LEU A 326 -8.84 19.61 0.47
C LEU A 326 -10.19 19.03 0.06
N GLY A 327 -10.20 18.08 -0.87
CA GLY A 327 -11.43 17.48 -1.40
C GLY A 327 -12.09 16.45 -0.48
N GLY A 328 -11.43 16.10 0.61
CA GLY A 328 -11.64 14.87 1.37
C GLY A 328 -10.68 13.78 0.91
N TYR A 329 -11.12 12.52 0.98
CA TYR A 329 -10.34 11.32 0.70
C TYR A 329 -10.78 10.66 -0.61
N GLN A 330 -9.85 9.99 -1.29
CA GLN A 330 -10.11 9.15 -2.44
C GLN A 330 -9.36 7.82 -2.35
N ALA A 331 -9.90 6.80 -3.00
CA ALA A 331 -9.26 5.49 -3.17
C ALA A 331 -9.77 4.80 -4.44
N GLU A 332 -8.99 3.86 -4.95
CA GLU A 332 -9.36 3.05 -6.12
C GLU A 332 -8.76 1.65 -6.07
N ILE A 333 -9.29 0.74 -6.89
CA ILE A 333 -8.64 -0.52 -7.24
C ILE A 333 -9.19 -1.01 -8.58
N SER A 334 -8.39 -1.79 -9.31
CA SER A 334 -8.82 -2.49 -10.52
C SER A 334 -9.13 -3.95 -10.24
N ALA A 335 -10.27 -4.43 -10.73
CA ALA A 335 -10.55 -5.84 -10.98
C ALA A 335 -10.32 -6.17 -12.47
N TYR A 336 -10.23 -7.45 -12.81
CA TYR A 336 -9.92 -7.88 -14.18
C TYR A 336 -10.66 -9.15 -14.59
N ALA A 337 -11.15 -9.15 -15.84
CA ALA A 337 -11.89 -10.25 -16.45
C ALA A 337 -11.33 -10.60 -17.82
N ALA A 338 -10.96 -11.87 -18.03
CA ALA A 338 -10.54 -12.38 -19.33
C ALA A 338 -11.66 -13.12 -20.09
N GLY A 339 -11.50 -13.18 -21.41
CA GLY A 339 -12.22 -14.09 -22.31
C GLY A 339 -13.67 -13.73 -22.57
N LEU A 340 -14.54 -14.74 -22.55
CA LEU A 340 -15.97 -14.61 -22.86
C LEU A 340 -16.71 -13.73 -21.83
N ASP A 341 -17.89 -13.23 -22.19
CA ASP A 341 -18.90 -12.65 -21.28
C ASP A 341 -18.46 -11.46 -20.42
N THR A 342 -17.43 -10.69 -20.83
CA THR A 342 -16.87 -9.58 -20.03
C THR A 342 -17.90 -8.52 -19.60
N ASP A 343 -18.95 -8.27 -20.38
CA ASP A 343 -20.05 -7.36 -20.02
C ASP A 343 -20.95 -7.92 -18.91
N PHE A 344 -21.28 -9.21 -18.95
CA PHE A 344 -21.99 -9.88 -17.86
C PHE A 344 -21.13 -9.90 -16.58
N LYS A 345 -19.84 -10.24 -16.71
CA LYS A 345 -18.86 -10.22 -15.60
C LYS A 345 -18.76 -8.83 -14.96
N PHE A 346 -18.78 -7.77 -15.77
CA PHE A 346 -18.79 -6.38 -15.31
C PHE A 346 -20.06 -6.03 -14.53
N GLU A 347 -21.24 -6.29 -15.10
CA GLU A 347 -22.51 -5.96 -14.44
C GLU A 347 -22.75 -6.80 -13.17
N VAL A 348 -22.26 -8.04 -13.10
CA VAL A 348 -22.25 -8.84 -11.85
C VAL A 348 -21.44 -8.16 -10.76
N LEU A 349 -20.17 -7.80 -11.03
CA LEU A 349 -19.31 -7.12 -10.04
C LEU A 349 -19.91 -5.77 -9.61
N LYS A 350 -20.36 -4.98 -10.58
CA LYS A 350 -20.98 -3.68 -10.39
C LYS A 350 -22.25 -3.78 -9.54
N SER A 351 -23.14 -4.73 -9.83
CA SER A 351 -24.33 -5.02 -9.02
C SER A 351 -23.96 -5.44 -7.58
N GLN A 352 -23.02 -6.38 -7.45
CA GLN A 352 -22.57 -6.90 -6.16
C GLN A 352 -21.95 -5.83 -5.26
N VAL A 353 -21.14 -4.91 -5.80
CA VAL A 353 -20.55 -3.78 -5.05
C VAL A 353 -21.62 -2.73 -4.72
N LEU A 354 -22.46 -2.35 -5.68
CA LEU A 354 -23.51 -1.35 -5.48
C LEU A 354 -24.58 -1.80 -4.46
N GLY A 355 -24.84 -3.10 -4.34
CA GLY A 355 -25.76 -3.66 -3.34
C GLY A 355 -25.24 -3.66 -1.89
N GLN A 356 -23.97 -3.30 -1.67
CA GLN A 356 -23.32 -3.33 -0.34
C GLN A 356 -22.78 -1.96 0.13
N ILE A 357 -22.80 -0.96 -0.76
CA ILE A 357 -22.24 0.37 -0.53
C ILE A 357 -23.34 1.43 -0.47
N ASN A 358 -23.31 2.29 0.55
CA ASN A 358 -24.24 3.41 0.61
C ASN A 358 -23.68 4.57 -0.22
N ARG A 359 -24.21 4.75 -1.43
CA ARG A 359 -23.73 5.79 -2.37
C ARG A 359 -23.83 7.21 -1.83
N SER A 360 -24.69 7.51 -0.86
CA SER A 360 -24.77 8.84 -0.25
C SER A 360 -23.59 9.17 0.66
N ASP A 361 -22.78 8.17 1.02
CA ASP A 361 -21.54 8.37 1.78
C ASP A 361 -20.37 8.87 0.90
N PHE A 362 -20.56 8.99 -0.43
CA PHE A 362 -19.51 9.32 -1.41
C PHE A 362 -19.87 10.55 -2.26
N THR A 363 -18.89 11.41 -2.51
CA THR A 363 -19.01 12.61 -3.37
C THR A 363 -18.75 12.31 -4.85
N ALA A 364 -17.98 11.25 -5.15
CA ALA A 364 -17.89 10.64 -6.46
C ALA A 364 -17.75 9.12 -6.29
N PHE A 365 -18.36 8.35 -7.19
CA PHE A 365 -18.29 6.90 -7.20
C PHE A 365 -18.47 6.36 -8.61
N SER A 366 -17.48 5.67 -9.15
CA SER A 366 -17.54 5.06 -10.49
C SER A 366 -17.04 3.62 -10.48
N ILE A 367 -17.64 2.83 -11.36
CA ILE A 367 -17.20 1.48 -11.73
C ILE A 367 -17.19 1.46 -13.26
N GLU A 368 -16.02 1.24 -13.86
CA GLU A 368 -15.71 1.59 -15.25
C GLU A 368 -15.08 0.39 -15.98
N LYS A 369 -15.51 0.10 -17.22
CA LYS A 369 -14.96 -0.97 -18.07
C LYS A 369 -13.99 -0.39 -19.10
N TYR A 370 -12.78 -0.96 -19.18
CA TYR A 370 -11.75 -0.60 -20.17
C TYR A 370 -11.27 -1.83 -20.94
N GLY A 371 -11.41 -1.79 -22.26
CA GLY A 371 -11.06 -2.88 -23.17
C GLY A 371 -12.21 -3.82 -23.52
N SER A 372 -11.91 -4.81 -24.35
CA SER A 372 -12.80 -5.89 -24.81
C SER A 372 -11.98 -7.13 -25.15
N SER A 373 -12.61 -8.30 -25.24
CA SER A 373 -11.99 -9.49 -25.82
C SER A 373 -12.30 -9.59 -27.32
N PRO A 374 -11.31 -9.86 -28.19
CA PRO A 374 -11.58 -10.33 -29.54
C PRO A 374 -12.01 -11.81 -29.54
N THR A 375 -12.34 -12.32 -30.73
CA THR A 375 -12.59 -13.74 -31.02
C THR A 375 -11.26 -14.46 -31.31
N ASP A 376 -11.11 -15.69 -30.82
CA ASP A 376 -9.83 -16.43 -30.77
C ASP A 376 -8.64 -15.56 -30.29
N PRO A 377 -8.73 -14.94 -29.10
CA PRO A 377 -7.64 -14.14 -28.57
C PRO A 377 -6.38 -14.99 -28.48
N ARG A 378 -5.24 -14.47 -28.92
CA ARG A 378 -3.98 -15.23 -28.91
C ARG A 378 -3.26 -15.14 -27.57
N SER A 379 -3.63 -14.20 -26.70
CA SER A 379 -3.08 -14.07 -25.34
C SER A 379 -4.13 -13.69 -24.30
N GLN A 380 -3.88 -14.04 -23.04
CA GLN A 380 -4.70 -13.63 -21.91
C GLN A 380 -4.77 -12.09 -21.85
N ARG A 381 -3.64 -11.42 -22.05
CA ARG A 381 -3.55 -9.94 -22.16
C ARG A 381 -4.51 -9.36 -23.18
N GLU A 382 -4.61 -9.96 -24.36
CA GLU A 382 -5.46 -9.47 -25.46
C GLU A 382 -6.96 -9.60 -25.14
N CYS A 383 -7.35 -10.59 -24.34
CA CYS A 383 -8.73 -10.76 -23.88
C CYS A 383 -9.03 -10.18 -22.48
N THR A 384 -8.05 -9.58 -21.79
CA THR A 384 -8.24 -9.09 -20.42
C THR A 384 -8.78 -7.66 -20.42
N THR A 385 -9.98 -7.52 -19.89
CA THR A 385 -10.65 -6.25 -19.66
C THR A 385 -10.40 -5.78 -18.22
N GLN A 386 -10.09 -4.50 -18.04
CA GLN A 386 -9.93 -3.86 -16.73
C GLN A 386 -11.26 -3.27 -16.26
N PHE A 387 -11.64 -3.56 -15.01
CA PHE A 387 -12.78 -2.97 -14.31
C PHE A 387 -12.25 -2.07 -13.19
N ARG A 388 -12.18 -0.76 -13.41
CA ARG A 388 -11.73 0.20 -12.40
C ARG A 388 -12.88 0.54 -11.46
N MET A 389 -12.62 0.54 -10.15
CA MET A 389 -13.54 1.03 -9.11
C MET A 389 -12.88 2.20 -8.41
N PHE A 390 -13.52 3.36 -8.41
CA PHE A 390 -12.99 4.62 -7.86
C PHE A 390 -14.03 5.30 -6.97
N ALA A 391 -13.59 5.84 -5.84
CA ALA A 391 -14.45 6.49 -4.86
C ALA A 391 -13.79 7.74 -4.25
N GLN A 392 -14.60 8.77 -3.99
CA GLN A 392 -14.26 9.97 -3.22
C GLN A 392 -15.29 10.20 -2.11
N SER A 393 -14.85 10.62 -0.93
CA SER A 393 -15.74 11.04 0.17
C SER A 393 -15.11 12.15 1.01
N ARG A 394 -15.92 12.94 1.72
CA ARG A 394 -15.42 13.84 2.78
C ARG A 394 -15.09 13.10 4.09
N ARG A 395 -15.50 11.84 4.22
CA ARG A 395 -15.29 10.98 5.40
C ARG A 395 -14.30 9.88 5.07
N GLU A 396 -13.29 9.72 5.91
CA GLU A 396 -12.26 8.69 5.75
C GLU A 396 -12.85 7.30 6.03
N GLU A 397 -13.71 7.21 7.04
CA GLU A 397 -14.38 6.00 7.49
C GLU A 397 -15.34 5.38 6.43
N ALA A 398 -15.76 6.16 5.43
CA ALA A 398 -16.51 5.64 4.29
C ALA A 398 -15.70 4.61 3.49
N PHE A 399 -14.35 4.72 3.48
CA PHE A 399 -13.50 3.84 2.71
C PHE A 399 -13.37 2.42 3.29
N GLU A 400 -13.73 2.20 4.56
CA GLU A 400 -13.92 0.85 5.09
C GLU A 400 -15.16 0.17 4.48
N GLN A 401 -16.23 0.93 4.15
CA GLN A 401 -17.34 0.35 3.38
C GLN A 401 -16.92 0.07 1.92
N PHE A 402 -16.18 0.97 1.28
CA PHE A 402 -15.62 0.74 -0.07
C PHE A 402 -14.78 -0.53 -0.11
N ARG A 403 -13.84 -0.66 0.82
CA ARG A 403 -12.96 -1.82 0.97
C ARG A 403 -13.76 -3.09 1.24
N ARG A 404 -14.69 -3.09 2.19
CA ARG A 404 -15.53 -4.23 2.51
C ARG A 404 -16.39 -4.67 1.32
N ALA A 405 -17.04 -3.73 0.63
CA ALA A 405 -17.89 -4.01 -0.53
C ALA A 405 -17.12 -4.60 -1.71
N ILE A 406 -15.82 -4.34 -1.84
CA ILE A 406 -15.00 -4.96 -2.89
C ILE A 406 -14.46 -6.33 -2.44
N PHE A 407 -13.87 -6.43 -1.24
CA PHE A 407 -13.28 -7.70 -0.77
C PHE A 407 -14.32 -8.79 -0.47
N TYR A 408 -15.51 -8.44 0.05
CA TYR A 408 -16.60 -9.41 0.24
C TYR A 408 -16.98 -10.10 -1.07
N ASN A 409 -16.90 -9.37 -2.19
CA ASN A 409 -17.19 -9.89 -3.53
C ASN A 409 -16.02 -10.62 -4.19
N GLY A 410 -14.81 -10.56 -3.61
CA GLY A 410 -13.59 -11.13 -4.20
C GLY A 410 -13.57 -12.66 -4.37
N LEU A 411 -14.44 -13.39 -3.65
CA LEU A 411 -14.59 -14.85 -3.76
C LEU A 411 -15.95 -15.30 -4.32
N GLN A 412 -16.98 -14.44 -4.29
CA GLN A 412 -18.33 -14.72 -4.83
C GLN A 412 -18.62 -14.00 -6.16
N GLY A 413 -17.64 -13.29 -6.72
CA GLY A 413 -17.72 -12.68 -8.04
C GLY A 413 -17.53 -13.68 -9.18
N TYR A 414 -17.39 -13.15 -10.40
CA TYR A 414 -17.36 -13.94 -11.62
C TYR A 414 -16.16 -14.90 -11.76
N CYS A 415 -16.30 -15.95 -12.57
CA CYS A 415 -15.16 -16.78 -12.96
C CYS A 415 -14.16 -15.94 -13.74
N GLY A 416 -12.89 -15.95 -13.31
CA GLY A 416 -11.86 -15.04 -13.80
C GLY A 416 -11.43 -13.94 -12.81
N LEU A 417 -12.27 -13.57 -11.83
CA LEU A 417 -12.07 -12.39 -10.98
C LEU A 417 -10.75 -12.42 -10.20
N HIS A 418 -9.85 -11.50 -10.57
CA HIS A 418 -8.68 -11.10 -9.79
C HIS A 418 -8.67 -9.58 -9.61
N LEU A 419 -7.99 -9.11 -8.56
CA LEU A 419 -7.78 -7.70 -8.26
C LEU A 419 -6.30 -7.35 -8.46
N GLY A 420 -6.00 -6.09 -8.80
CA GLY A 420 -4.64 -5.58 -8.79
C GLY A 420 -4.02 -5.68 -7.39
N MET A 421 -2.78 -6.17 -7.30
CA MET A 421 -2.16 -6.51 -6.02
C MET A 421 -1.69 -5.31 -5.18
N ASP A 422 -1.63 -4.09 -5.74
CA ASP A 422 -1.33 -2.90 -4.95
C ASP A 422 -2.56 -2.40 -4.18
N TRP A 423 -2.91 -3.10 -3.10
CA TRP A 423 -4.02 -2.72 -2.22
C TRP A 423 -3.78 -1.40 -1.48
N ARG A 424 -2.59 -0.78 -1.57
CA ARG A 424 -2.32 0.57 -1.05
C ARG A 424 -3.01 1.66 -1.89
N THR A 425 -3.57 1.31 -3.04
CA THR A 425 -4.50 2.16 -3.82
C THR A 425 -5.88 2.27 -3.16
N MET A 426 -6.28 1.27 -2.34
CA MET A 426 -7.53 1.25 -1.59
C MET A 426 -7.47 2.00 -0.25
N ALA A 427 -6.26 2.32 0.24
CA ALA A 427 -6.12 3.16 1.42
C ALA A 427 -6.65 4.57 1.10
N PRO A 428 -7.50 5.17 1.95
CA PRO A 428 -7.99 6.52 1.73
C PRO A 428 -6.82 7.50 1.71
N ARG A 429 -6.65 8.23 0.60
CA ARG A 429 -5.64 9.29 0.48
C ARG A 429 -6.34 10.64 0.39
N PRO A 430 -5.90 11.67 1.13
CA PRO A 430 -6.39 13.02 0.90
C PRO A 430 -6.15 13.40 -0.57
N TYR A 431 -7.21 13.86 -1.25
CA TYR A 431 -7.11 14.39 -2.61
C TYR A 431 -7.39 15.88 -2.60
N VAL A 432 -6.77 16.59 -3.53
CA VAL A 432 -6.97 18.03 -3.68
C VAL A 432 -7.92 18.30 -4.82
N ARG A 433 -8.96 19.08 -4.55
CA ARG A 433 -9.79 19.72 -5.56
C ARG A 433 -9.01 20.91 -6.10
N TYR A 434 -8.61 20.78 -7.36
CA TYR A 434 -8.02 21.88 -8.10
C TYR A 434 -9.11 22.85 -8.57
N PHE A 435 -8.96 24.14 -8.25
CA PHE A 435 -9.76 25.21 -8.82
C PHE A 435 -8.83 26.16 -9.58
N PRO A 436 -8.74 26.06 -10.92
CA PRO A 436 -8.00 27.02 -11.73
C PRO A 436 -8.80 28.33 -11.76
N ALA A 437 -8.18 29.41 -11.31
CA ALA A 437 -8.79 30.73 -11.30
C ALA A 437 -7.99 31.74 -12.11
N LEU A 438 -8.59 32.91 -12.33
CA LEU A 438 -7.90 34.12 -12.73
C LEU A 438 -7.92 35.15 -11.60
N ILE A 439 -6.77 35.80 -11.39
CA ILE A 439 -6.63 37.01 -10.57
C ILE A 439 -5.97 38.12 -11.39
N PRO A 440 -6.27 39.41 -11.18
CA PRO A 440 -5.58 40.49 -11.89
C PRO A 440 -4.08 40.48 -11.57
N GLN A 441 -3.21 40.59 -12.58
CA GLN A 441 -1.76 40.72 -12.34
C GLN A 441 -1.44 41.94 -11.45
N SER A 442 -2.22 43.02 -11.57
CA SER A 442 -2.12 44.21 -10.71
C SER A 442 -2.51 44.01 -9.25
N LYS A 443 -3.05 42.83 -8.87
CA LYS A 443 -3.32 42.42 -7.49
C LYS A 443 -2.37 41.34 -6.97
N MET A 444 -1.46 40.84 -7.80
CA MET A 444 -0.41 39.93 -7.32
C MET A 444 0.36 40.59 -6.18
N PRO A 445 0.73 39.85 -5.11
CA PRO A 445 1.76 40.35 -4.24
C PRO A 445 3.04 40.60 -5.04
N PRO A 446 3.86 41.57 -4.61
CA PRO A 446 5.27 41.57 -4.99
C PRO A 446 5.90 40.20 -4.69
N LEU A 447 6.64 39.63 -5.65
CA LEU A 447 7.56 38.51 -5.33
C LEU A 447 8.65 38.99 -4.36
N ALA A 448 9.41 38.07 -3.79
CA ALA A 448 10.68 38.36 -3.15
C ALA A 448 11.74 37.34 -3.61
N VAL A 449 12.95 37.83 -3.87
CA VAL A 449 14.15 37.09 -4.28
C VAL A 449 15.17 37.29 -3.16
N SER A 450 15.40 36.24 -2.39
CA SER A 450 16.17 36.30 -1.14
C SER A 450 17.41 35.42 -1.24
N PHE A 451 18.53 35.87 -0.69
CA PHE A 451 19.79 35.11 -0.69
C PHE A 451 20.03 34.42 0.66
N VAL A 452 20.56 33.19 0.65
CA VAL A 452 20.82 32.39 1.88
C VAL A 452 21.83 33.05 2.82
N ASN A 453 22.66 33.98 2.32
CA ASN A 453 23.59 34.78 3.13
C ASN A 453 22.99 36.11 3.65
N GLY A 454 21.74 36.43 3.35
CA GLY A 454 21.04 37.64 3.81
C GLY A 454 21.39 38.93 3.06
N GLU A 455 22.02 38.89 1.88
CA GLU A 455 22.48 40.11 1.18
C GLU A 455 21.37 40.96 0.52
N CYS A 456 20.19 40.43 0.22
CA CYS A 456 19.07 41.18 -0.39
C CYS A 456 17.74 40.42 -0.40
N ASP A 457 16.63 41.17 -0.45
CA ASP A 457 15.26 40.74 -0.84
C ASP A 457 14.80 41.60 -2.04
N LEU A 458 14.49 41.01 -3.21
CA LEU A 458 14.22 41.75 -4.48
C LEU A 458 12.99 41.25 -5.26
N ILE A 459 12.25 42.10 -5.98
CA ILE A 459 10.79 41.89 -6.15
C ILE A 459 10.28 41.82 -7.61
N VAL A 460 9.86 40.65 -8.16
CA VAL A 460 9.28 40.44 -9.53
C VAL A 460 8.83 38.97 -9.86
N GLY A 461 7.73 38.65 -10.63
CA GLY A 461 6.78 37.45 -10.62
C GLY A 461 7.01 35.97 -11.22
N PRO A 462 5.93 35.09 -11.33
CA PRO A 462 5.80 33.05 -11.32
C PRO A 462 5.97 32.05 -12.57
N GLY A 463 5.15 31.00 -12.98
CA GLY A 463 4.65 29.62 -12.52
C GLY A 463 3.85 28.77 -13.60
N GLU A 464 3.78 27.43 -13.97
CA GLU A 464 4.55 26.07 -13.98
C GLU A 464 3.80 24.85 -14.71
N ARG A 465 4.47 23.93 -15.49
CA ARG A 465 4.80 22.41 -15.52
C ARG A 465 3.72 21.25 -15.57
N PRO A 466 3.88 19.91 -16.01
CA PRO A 466 4.97 18.88 -16.43
C PRO A 466 4.57 17.70 -17.50
N ARG A 467 4.74 16.30 -17.59
CA ARG A 467 5.34 14.95 -17.05
C ARG A 467 5.05 13.70 -18.04
N SER A 468 5.35 12.33 -17.98
CA SER A 468 6.40 11.27 -17.53
C SER A 468 6.03 9.71 -17.82
N HIS A 469 6.77 8.60 -17.38
CA HIS A 469 6.44 7.06 -17.23
C HIS A 469 7.08 5.90 -18.17
N ILE A 470 7.13 4.49 -18.09
CA ILE A 470 6.94 3.24 -17.16
C ILE A 470 7.52 1.80 -17.72
N VAL A 471 7.38 0.55 -17.10
CA VAL A 471 8.20 -0.78 -17.28
C VAL A 471 7.55 -2.24 -16.95
N VAL A 472 7.93 -3.49 -17.48
CA VAL A 472 7.64 -4.97 -17.00
C VAL A 472 8.33 -6.30 -17.66
N PRO A 473 8.50 -7.54 -17.00
CA PRO A 473 9.11 -8.92 -17.45
C PRO A 473 8.33 -10.37 -17.41
N ARG A 474 8.96 -11.63 -17.51
CA ARG A 474 8.40 -13.10 -17.62
C ARG A 474 9.28 -14.44 -17.24
N GLN A 475 8.73 -15.73 -17.04
CA GLN A 475 9.31 -17.19 -16.78
C GLN A 475 8.24 -18.43 -16.82
N GLN A 476 8.24 -19.84 -16.68
CA GLN A 476 9.05 -21.18 -16.46
C GLN A 476 8.23 -22.65 -16.70
N PRO A 477 8.58 -24.00 -16.40
CA PRO A 477 8.31 -25.35 -17.18
C PRO A 477 7.27 -26.62 -16.90
N ASP A 478 7.50 -27.97 -17.25
CA ASP A 478 6.60 -29.00 -18.04
C ASP A 478 6.35 -30.59 -17.84
N TYR A 479 5.28 -31.22 -18.50
CA TYR A 479 5.12 -32.62 -19.16
C TYR A 479 3.77 -33.00 -19.95
N GLU A 480 3.78 -33.89 -21.01
CA GLU A 480 2.67 -34.37 -21.98
C GLU A 480 1.74 -35.58 -21.54
N PRO A 481 0.65 -35.95 -22.28
CA PRO A 481 -0.07 -37.22 -22.22
C PRO A 481 0.39 -38.31 -23.22
N SER A 482 -0.28 -39.47 -23.18
CA SER A 482 0.14 -40.73 -23.82
C SER A 482 -0.82 -41.33 -24.87
N SER A 483 -1.83 -40.60 -25.37
CA SER A 483 -2.68 -41.07 -26.48
C SER A 483 -3.20 -39.93 -27.36
N SER A 484 -3.35 -40.19 -28.66
CA SER A 484 -3.72 -39.20 -29.69
C SER A 484 -5.21 -39.21 -30.02
N ALA A 485 -5.80 -38.02 -30.23
CA ALA A 485 -7.13 -37.90 -30.82
C ALA A 485 -7.10 -38.17 -32.34
N SER A 486 -7.64 -39.32 -32.74
CA SER A 486 -8.08 -39.60 -34.12
C SER A 486 -9.40 -40.38 -34.09
N ASP A 487 -10.15 -40.33 -35.20
CA ASP A 487 -11.38 -41.11 -35.53
C ASP A 487 -12.74 -40.40 -35.41
N VAL A 488 -12.79 -39.07 -35.25
CA VAL A 488 -14.02 -38.28 -35.54
C VAL A 488 -13.88 -37.56 -36.89
N PRO A 489 -14.72 -37.84 -37.90
CA PRO A 489 -14.63 -37.18 -39.21
C PRO A 489 -14.99 -35.69 -39.15
N SER A 490 -14.19 -34.84 -39.83
CA SER A 490 -14.36 -33.37 -39.84
C SER A 490 -15.69 -32.87 -40.41
N SER A 491 -16.40 -33.68 -41.19
CA SER A 491 -17.79 -33.38 -41.60
C SER A 491 -18.75 -33.27 -40.41
N ARG A 492 -18.42 -33.89 -39.27
CA ARG A 492 -19.18 -33.87 -38.02
C ARG A 492 -18.64 -32.88 -36.96
N THR A 493 -17.50 -32.22 -37.20
CA THR A 493 -16.98 -31.16 -36.31
C THR A 493 -17.41 -29.76 -36.74
N VAL A 494 -17.30 -28.79 -35.84
CA VAL A 494 -17.45 -27.35 -36.10
C VAL A 494 -16.48 -26.57 -35.21
N GLU A 495 -15.93 -25.48 -35.73
CA GLU A 495 -15.03 -24.61 -34.97
C GLU A 495 -15.83 -23.60 -34.12
N ARG A 496 -15.63 -23.66 -32.80
CA ARG A 496 -16.33 -22.84 -31.80
C ARG A 496 -15.44 -22.53 -30.60
N PRO A 497 -15.74 -21.47 -29.80
CA PRO A 497 -15.06 -21.23 -28.54
C PRO A 497 -15.14 -22.49 -27.67
N LEU A 498 -14.02 -22.91 -27.09
CA LEU A 498 -14.00 -24.08 -26.21
C LEU A 498 -14.96 -23.91 -25.03
N GLY A 499 -15.21 -22.67 -24.61
CA GLY A 499 -16.14 -22.30 -23.54
C GLY A 499 -17.60 -22.64 -23.79
N ASP A 500 -18.01 -22.96 -25.03
CA ASP A 500 -19.37 -23.40 -25.36
C ASP A 500 -19.68 -24.74 -24.67
N LEU A 501 -18.78 -25.73 -24.80
CA LEU A 501 -18.91 -27.11 -24.29
C LEU A 501 -18.01 -27.41 -23.06
N VAL A 502 -16.87 -26.72 -22.95
CA VAL A 502 -15.81 -26.97 -21.95
C VAL A 502 -15.86 -25.93 -20.84
N PHE A 503 -16.00 -26.42 -19.61
CA PHE A 503 -15.91 -25.65 -18.39
C PHE A 503 -14.46 -25.64 -17.92
N ALA A 504 -14.03 -24.54 -17.30
CA ALA A 504 -12.65 -24.42 -16.83
C ALA A 504 -12.58 -23.63 -15.52
N ARG A 505 -11.58 -23.95 -14.70
CA ARG A 505 -11.20 -23.16 -13.54
C ARG A 505 -9.69 -23.24 -13.33
N SER A 506 -9.11 -22.11 -12.96
CA SER A 506 -7.68 -21.95 -12.78
C SER A 506 -7.35 -21.14 -11.53
N GLY A 507 -6.08 -21.23 -11.12
CA GLY A 507 -5.53 -20.55 -9.96
C GLY A 507 -4.00 -20.66 -9.94
N ASP A 508 -3.35 -20.00 -8.98
CA ASP A 508 -1.91 -20.10 -8.77
C ASP A 508 -1.53 -21.28 -7.87
N LYS A 509 -0.27 -21.68 -7.95
CA LYS A 509 0.42 -22.46 -6.90
C LYS A 509 1.88 -22.01 -6.85
N GLY A 510 2.12 -20.85 -6.27
CA GLY A 510 3.39 -20.16 -6.39
C GLY A 510 3.54 -19.54 -7.79
N GLY A 511 4.74 -19.60 -8.38
CA GLY A 511 4.98 -19.14 -9.76
C GLY A 511 4.22 -19.88 -10.85
N ASN A 512 3.45 -20.91 -10.50
CA ASN A 512 2.83 -21.86 -11.42
C ASN A 512 1.34 -21.56 -11.57
N ALA A 513 0.80 -21.61 -12.78
CA ALA A 513 -0.63 -21.57 -13.03
C ALA A 513 -1.20 -22.98 -13.17
N ASN A 514 -2.16 -23.34 -12.34
CA ASN A 514 -2.96 -24.55 -12.51
C ASN A 514 -4.26 -24.23 -13.27
N VAL A 515 -4.72 -25.14 -14.12
CA VAL A 515 -6.01 -25.05 -14.80
C VAL A 515 -6.61 -26.43 -15.04
N GLY A 516 -7.79 -26.66 -14.47
CA GLY A 516 -8.66 -27.80 -14.78
C GLY A 516 -9.67 -27.42 -15.86
N LEU A 517 -9.85 -28.28 -16.86
CA LEU A 517 -10.87 -28.19 -17.89
C LEU A 517 -11.71 -29.47 -17.90
N TRP A 518 -13.03 -29.36 -17.96
CA TRP A 518 -13.95 -30.51 -17.88
C TRP A 518 -15.21 -30.31 -18.74
N VAL A 519 -15.94 -31.40 -18.98
CA VAL A 519 -17.20 -31.43 -19.74
C VAL A 519 -18.36 -31.91 -18.87
N ARG A 520 -19.59 -31.48 -19.21
CA ARG A 520 -20.81 -31.84 -18.45
C ARG A 520 -21.33 -33.25 -18.73
N HIS A 521 -20.94 -33.85 -19.85
CA HIS A 521 -21.51 -35.10 -20.34
C HIS A 521 -20.42 -36.15 -20.60
N ALA A 522 -20.69 -37.39 -20.19
CA ALA A 522 -19.78 -38.53 -20.34
C ALA A 522 -19.41 -38.83 -21.81
N SER A 523 -20.25 -38.44 -22.76
CA SER A 523 -20.00 -38.60 -24.21
C SER A 523 -18.81 -37.77 -24.69
N ALA A 524 -18.64 -36.57 -24.15
CA ALA A 524 -17.59 -35.63 -24.55
C ALA A 524 -16.24 -35.92 -23.86
N TRP A 525 -16.22 -36.77 -22.82
CA TRP A 525 -15.00 -37.07 -22.05
C TRP A 525 -13.88 -37.71 -22.89
N PRO A 526 -14.13 -38.74 -23.74
CA PRO A 526 -13.11 -39.29 -24.64
C PRO A 526 -12.52 -38.24 -25.59
N TRP A 527 -13.34 -37.33 -26.13
CA TRP A 527 -12.89 -36.21 -26.96
C TRP A 527 -12.02 -35.24 -26.15
N LEU A 528 -12.53 -34.74 -25.02
CA LEU A 528 -11.81 -33.75 -24.20
C LEU A 528 -10.43 -34.25 -23.79
N ARG A 529 -10.34 -35.49 -23.30
CA ARG A 529 -9.09 -36.12 -22.84
C ARG A 529 -8.03 -36.15 -23.95
N ALA A 530 -8.43 -36.55 -25.15
CA ALA A 530 -7.52 -36.77 -26.27
C ALA A 530 -7.23 -35.48 -27.06
N PHE A 531 -8.16 -34.51 -27.08
CA PHE A 531 -7.97 -33.18 -27.66
C PHE A 531 -7.02 -32.34 -26.82
N LEU A 532 -7.23 -32.27 -25.49
CA LEU A 532 -6.39 -31.51 -24.58
C LEU A 532 -5.08 -32.26 -24.27
N THR A 533 -4.15 -32.31 -25.24
CA THR A 533 -2.73 -32.55 -24.96
C THR A 533 -2.05 -31.28 -24.45
N LYS A 534 -0.79 -31.32 -23.97
CA LYS A 534 -0.10 -30.05 -23.67
C LYS A 534 0.54 -29.43 -24.91
N GLN A 535 0.83 -30.17 -25.97
CA GLN A 535 1.03 -29.56 -27.30
C GLN A 535 -0.22 -28.76 -27.72
N ARG A 536 -1.43 -29.26 -27.41
CA ARG A 536 -2.67 -28.50 -27.62
C ARG A 536 -2.78 -27.33 -26.64
N LEU A 537 -2.47 -27.49 -25.35
CA LEU A 537 -2.47 -26.34 -24.43
C LEU A 537 -1.48 -25.26 -24.85
N VAL A 538 -0.30 -25.62 -25.36
CA VAL A 538 0.68 -24.71 -25.96
C VAL A 538 0.07 -23.92 -27.12
N GLN A 539 -0.62 -24.60 -28.04
CA GLN A 539 -1.36 -23.93 -29.13
C GLN A 539 -2.48 -23.00 -28.61
N LEU A 540 -3.15 -23.39 -27.52
CA LEU A 540 -4.21 -22.60 -26.88
C LEU A 540 -3.67 -21.42 -26.04
N LEU A 541 -2.47 -21.52 -25.48
CA LEU A 541 -1.74 -20.44 -24.80
C LEU A 541 -1.19 -19.41 -25.80
N GLY A 542 -0.92 -19.81 -27.05
CA GLY A 542 -0.70 -18.91 -28.19
C GLY A 542 0.45 -17.92 -27.97
N ASP A 543 0.16 -16.63 -28.10
CA ASP A 543 1.13 -15.54 -27.94
C ASP A 543 1.52 -15.28 -26.48
N ASP A 544 0.92 -15.99 -25.52
CA ASP A 544 1.46 -16.11 -24.16
C ASP A 544 2.43 -17.28 -23.98
N TRP A 545 2.49 -18.25 -24.90
CA TRP A 545 3.45 -19.36 -24.83
C TRP A 545 4.90 -18.94 -25.08
N ARG A 546 5.87 -19.54 -24.39
CA ARG A 546 7.31 -19.24 -24.56
C ARG A 546 8.17 -20.49 -24.37
N ASP A 547 8.46 -21.26 -25.41
CA ASP A 547 9.14 -22.57 -25.32
C ASP A 547 10.48 -22.59 -24.54
N ASP A 548 11.16 -21.44 -24.44
CA ASP A 548 12.43 -21.24 -23.72
C ASP A 548 12.27 -21.08 -22.20
N GLN A 549 11.08 -20.63 -21.78
CA GLN A 549 10.72 -20.41 -20.39
C GLN A 549 9.63 -21.40 -20.01
N TYR A 550 8.49 -21.25 -20.68
CA TYR A 550 7.25 -21.94 -20.44
C TYR A 550 7.27 -23.27 -21.14
N VAL A 551 6.91 -24.24 -20.34
CA VAL A 551 6.82 -25.63 -20.67
C VAL A 551 5.60 -26.09 -19.74
N VAL A 552 4.73 -27.08 -20.04
CA VAL A 552 3.41 -27.33 -19.34
C VAL A 552 3.24 -28.74 -18.76
N GLU A 553 3.01 -28.89 -17.44
CA GLU A 553 2.61 -30.19 -16.83
C GLU A 553 1.14 -30.55 -17.08
N ARG A 554 0.81 -31.86 -17.21
CA ARG A 554 -0.56 -32.32 -17.51
C ARG A 554 -0.97 -33.64 -16.83
N CYS A 555 -1.84 -33.57 -15.83
CA CYS A 555 -2.54 -34.73 -15.25
C CYS A 555 -4.00 -34.86 -15.71
N GLU A 556 -4.67 -35.95 -15.31
CA GLU A 556 -6.08 -36.21 -15.61
C GLU A 556 -6.86 -36.57 -14.35
N PHE A 557 -8.15 -36.25 -14.33
CA PHE A 557 -9.09 -36.68 -13.29
C PHE A 557 -10.30 -37.37 -13.96
N PRO A 558 -10.19 -38.66 -14.35
CA PRO A 558 -11.21 -39.34 -15.14
C PRO A 558 -12.59 -39.45 -14.48
N GLY A 559 -12.64 -39.52 -13.14
CA GLY A 559 -13.89 -39.50 -12.37
C GLY A 559 -14.60 -38.14 -12.32
N LEU A 560 -13.96 -37.08 -12.82
CA LEU A 560 -14.52 -35.73 -12.96
C LEU A 560 -14.67 -35.31 -14.43
N TRP A 561 -14.38 -36.22 -15.38
CA TRP A 561 -14.27 -35.95 -16.81
C TRP A 561 -13.40 -34.73 -17.14
N ALA A 562 -12.28 -34.60 -16.42
CA ALA A 562 -11.43 -33.42 -16.45
C ALA A 562 -9.97 -33.74 -16.86
N VAL A 563 -9.39 -32.85 -17.67
CA VAL A 563 -7.94 -32.74 -17.89
C VAL A 563 -7.43 -31.55 -17.10
N HIS A 564 -6.28 -31.67 -16.47
CA HIS A 564 -5.73 -30.62 -15.62
C HIS A 564 -4.26 -30.37 -15.94
N PHE A 565 -3.91 -29.10 -16.05
CA PHE A 565 -2.56 -28.66 -16.38
C PHE A 565 -1.96 -27.83 -15.25
N VAL A 566 -0.64 -27.92 -15.06
CA VAL A 566 0.15 -26.95 -14.31
C VAL A 566 1.20 -26.39 -15.25
N VAL A 567 0.91 -25.23 -15.85
CA VAL A 567 1.95 -24.44 -16.50
C VAL A 567 2.84 -23.94 -15.36
N ARG A 568 4.05 -24.47 -15.17
CA ARG A 568 4.92 -23.90 -14.13
C ARG A 568 5.30 -22.47 -14.51
N GLY A 569 5.83 -21.73 -13.55
CA GLY A 569 6.58 -20.49 -13.78
C GLY A 569 5.93 -19.28 -14.47
N ILE A 570 4.83 -19.42 -15.21
CA ILE A 570 4.11 -18.38 -15.97
C ILE A 570 3.67 -17.19 -15.10
N LEU A 571 3.60 -17.39 -13.78
CA LEU A 571 3.32 -16.38 -12.76
C LEU A 571 4.60 -15.93 -12.01
N GLN A 572 5.76 -16.12 -12.63
CA GLN A 572 7.08 -15.67 -12.17
C GLN A 572 7.39 -16.18 -10.75
N GLU A 573 7.65 -15.29 -9.79
CA GLU A 573 7.89 -15.65 -8.37
C GLU A 573 6.59 -15.62 -7.52
N ALA A 574 5.46 -16.03 -8.11
CA ALA A 574 4.11 -16.03 -7.52
C ALA A 574 3.46 -14.65 -7.37
N VAL A 575 2.19 -14.63 -6.96
CA VAL A 575 1.31 -13.46 -6.73
C VAL A 575 2.02 -12.23 -6.14
N SER A 576 2.91 -12.41 -5.16
CA SER A 576 3.61 -11.32 -4.46
C SER A 576 4.71 -10.63 -5.27
N SER A 577 5.25 -11.31 -6.28
CA SER A 577 6.42 -10.89 -7.07
C SER A 577 6.15 -10.93 -8.58
N SER A 578 4.97 -11.38 -9.00
CA SER A 578 4.57 -11.46 -10.41
C SER A 578 4.22 -10.09 -10.97
N SER A 579 4.78 -9.81 -12.13
CA SER A 579 4.40 -8.65 -12.97
C SER A 579 3.28 -8.97 -13.97
N VAL A 580 2.79 -10.22 -14.01
CA VAL A 580 1.62 -10.59 -14.80
C VAL A 580 0.35 -10.08 -14.13
N LEU A 581 -0.54 -9.47 -14.91
CA LEU A 581 -1.77 -8.84 -14.43
C LEU A 581 -2.66 -9.82 -13.63
N ASP A 582 -2.82 -11.05 -14.15
CA ASP A 582 -3.40 -12.19 -13.45
C ASP A 582 -2.35 -12.98 -12.67
N GLY A 583 -1.72 -12.35 -11.68
CA GLY A 583 -0.75 -13.00 -10.80
C GLY A 583 -1.29 -14.21 -10.04
N PHE A 584 -2.62 -14.41 -10.01
CA PHE A 584 -3.32 -15.56 -9.44
C PHE A 584 -3.73 -16.63 -10.48
N ALA A 585 -3.44 -16.45 -11.78
CA ALA A 585 -3.98 -17.27 -12.88
C ALA A 585 -5.51 -17.53 -12.87
N LYS A 586 -6.34 -16.73 -12.17
CA LYS A 586 -7.79 -16.98 -12.03
C LYS A 586 -8.55 -16.87 -13.34
N SER A 587 -8.03 -16.09 -14.29
CA SER A 587 -8.55 -15.84 -15.63
C SER A 587 -7.94 -16.74 -16.70
N LEU A 588 -6.95 -17.59 -16.39
CA LEU A 588 -6.33 -18.49 -17.38
C LEU A 588 -7.33 -19.47 -18.01
N GLY A 589 -8.20 -20.09 -17.22
CA GLY A 589 -9.26 -20.97 -17.73
C GLY A 589 -10.27 -20.24 -18.63
N GLU A 590 -10.59 -18.99 -18.31
CA GLU A 590 -11.52 -18.17 -19.09
C GLU A 590 -10.91 -17.68 -20.42
N PHE A 591 -9.60 -17.42 -20.45
CA PHE A 591 -8.84 -17.20 -21.69
C PHE A 591 -8.82 -18.46 -22.56
N LEU A 592 -8.50 -19.63 -21.99
CA LEU A 592 -8.49 -20.91 -22.72
C LEU A 592 -9.88 -21.29 -23.25
N ARG A 593 -10.95 -20.93 -22.54
CA ARG A 593 -12.35 -21.06 -23.02
C ARG A 593 -12.69 -20.11 -24.16
N ALA A 594 -12.03 -18.97 -24.29
CA ALA A 594 -12.23 -18.03 -25.41
C ALA A 594 -11.52 -18.46 -26.71
N ARG A 595 -10.57 -19.40 -26.63
CA ARG A 595 -9.91 -20.01 -27.81
C ARG A 595 -10.87 -20.89 -28.61
N LEU A 596 -10.67 -20.96 -29.91
CA LEU A 596 -11.42 -21.85 -30.81
C LEU A 596 -10.90 -23.30 -30.77
N GLY A 597 -11.81 -24.24 -31.02
CA GLY A 597 -11.50 -25.65 -31.23
C GLY A 597 -12.61 -26.38 -31.99
N GLU A 598 -12.23 -27.50 -32.62
CA GLU A 598 -13.16 -28.39 -33.32
C GLU A 598 -13.95 -29.25 -32.34
N GLN A 599 -15.28 -29.06 -32.33
CA GLN A 599 -16.23 -29.70 -31.40
C GLN A 599 -17.28 -30.51 -32.17
N SER A 600 -17.85 -31.55 -31.55
CA SER A 600 -18.82 -32.45 -32.18
C SER A 600 -20.21 -31.80 -32.33
N LYS A 601 -20.72 -31.70 -33.56
CA LYS A 601 -22.05 -31.13 -33.86
C LYS A 601 -23.19 -31.83 -33.09
N MET A 602 -23.08 -33.14 -32.91
CA MET A 602 -24.11 -33.97 -32.24
C MET A 602 -24.27 -33.65 -30.74
N GLU A 603 -23.20 -33.17 -30.09
CA GLU A 603 -23.23 -32.85 -28.66
C GLU A 603 -23.82 -31.45 -28.41
N MET A 604 -23.58 -30.51 -29.31
CA MET A 604 -24.19 -29.17 -29.29
C MET A 604 -25.72 -29.19 -29.46
N GLU A 605 -26.26 -30.14 -30.23
CA GLU A 605 -27.72 -30.26 -30.43
C GLU A 605 -28.43 -30.65 -29.12
N MET A 606 -27.85 -31.56 -28.32
CA MET A 606 -28.36 -31.86 -26.98
C MET A 606 -28.30 -30.65 -26.04
N GLU A 607 -27.19 -29.92 -26.06
CA GLU A 607 -26.95 -28.77 -25.17
C GLU A 607 -27.90 -27.59 -25.47
N THR A 608 -28.24 -27.41 -26.75
CA THR A 608 -29.21 -26.40 -27.22
C THR A 608 -30.63 -26.68 -26.70
N VAL A 609 -31.07 -27.96 -26.67
CA VAL A 609 -32.39 -28.35 -26.16
C VAL A 609 -32.52 -28.04 -24.66
N VAL A 610 -31.51 -28.39 -23.85
CA VAL A 610 -31.52 -28.14 -22.40
C VAL A 610 -31.53 -26.64 -22.08
N LEU A 611 -30.79 -25.83 -22.84
CA LEU A 611 -30.79 -24.36 -22.66
C LEU A 611 -32.16 -23.73 -22.97
N LEU A 612 -32.91 -24.27 -23.94
CA LEU A 612 -34.28 -23.83 -24.24
C LEU A 612 -35.24 -24.14 -23.09
N GLU A 613 -35.17 -25.33 -22.48
CA GLU A 613 -36.00 -25.69 -21.32
C GLU A 613 -35.71 -24.78 -20.10
N VAL A 614 -34.43 -24.53 -19.80
CA VAL A 614 -34.02 -23.64 -18.70
C VAL A 614 -34.43 -22.18 -18.94
N ALA A 615 -34.43 -21.72 -20.19
CA ALA A 615 -34.93 -20.39 -20.55
C ALA A 615 -36.46 -20.26 -20.38
N VAL A 616 -37.22 -21.31 -20.73
CA VAL A 616 -38.69 -21.35 -20.54
C VAL A 616 -39.07 -21.35 -19.06
N LEU A 617 -38.31 -22.04 -18.20
CA LEU A 617 -38.50 -22.01 -16.74
C LEU A 617 -38.33 -20.59 -16.17
N HIS A 618 -37.21 -19.92 -16.46
CA HIS A 618 -36.97 -18.54 -15.99
C HIS A 618 -37.97 -17.51 -16.56
N ALA A 619 -38.48 -17.73 -17.78
CA ALA A 619 -39.54 -16.90 -18.36
C ALA A 619 -40.90 -17.10 -17.68
N THR A 620 -41.11 -18.24 -17.02
CA THR A 620 -42.35 -18.57 -16.29
C THR A 620 -42.35 -17.94 -14.90
N GLU A 621 -41.23 -18.01 -14.16
CA GLU A 621 -41.13 -17.40 -12.82
C GLU A 621 -41.36 -15.88 -12.84
N ARG A 622 -40.86 -15.17 -13.86
CA ARG A 622 -41.05 -13.72 -14.02
C ARG A 622 -42.52 -13.30 -14.25
N LYS A 623 -43.44 -14.23 -14.52
CA LYS A 623 -44.88 -13.94 -14.70
C LYS A 623 -45.71 -14.07 -13.41
N LEU A 624 -45.10 -14.46 -12.29
CA LEU A 624 -45.81 -14.74 -11.03
C LEU A 624 -45.77 -13.60 -9.99
N GLN A 625 -45.27 -12.41 -10.34
CA GLN A 625 -45.35 -11.21 -9.49
C GLN A 625 -46.43 -10.23 -10.01
N PRO A 626 -47.38 -9.78 -9.16
CA PRO A 626 -48.40 -8.81 -9.56
C PRO A 626 -47.84 -7.38 -9.70
N PRO A 627 -48.47 -6.51 -10.51
CA PRO A 627 -47.95 -5.18 -10.84
C PRO A 627 -48.09 -4.16 -9.69
N GLN A 628 -47.25 -3.12 -9.71
CA GLN A 628 -47.24 -2.03 -8.74
C GLN A 628 -48.29 -0.93 -9.00
N GLY A 629 -48.79 -0.33 -7.93
CA GLY A 629 -49.60 0.90 -7.92
C GLY A 629 -50.49 0.97 -6.67
N ALA A 630 -50.88 2.13 -6.12
CA ALA A 630 -50.43 3.51 -6.36
C ALA A 630 -50.68 4.35 -5.07
N SER A 631 -50.28 5.63 -5.06
CA SER A 631 -50.23 6.45 -3.84
C SER A 631 -51.56 7.07 -3.37
N ALA A 632 -51.82 7.03 -2.06
CA ALA A 632 -52.62 8.01 -1.31
C ALA A 632 -52.17 8.05 0.18
N GLY A 633 -52.23 9.16 0.92
CA GLY A 633 -52.57 10.52 0.50
C GLY A 633 -53.33 11.37 1.53
N VAL A 634 -52.88 11.46 2.80
CA VAL A 634 -53.53 12.25 3.87
C VAL A 634 -52.49 13.04 4.69
N PRO A 635 -52.73 14.31 5.12
CA PRO A 635 -51.64 15.21 5.51
C PRO A 635 -51.53 15.58 7.01
N GLY A 636 -50.26 15.74 7.44
CA GLY A 636 -49.73 16.87 8.21
C GLY A 636 -50.44 17.46 9.44
N SER A 637 -49.76 17.39 10.59
CA SER A 637 -49.79 18.44 11.63
C SER A 637 -48.35 18.87 11.97
N LYS A 638 -48.18 20.12 12.43
CA LYS A 638 -46.87 20.73 12.75
C LYS A 638 -46.63 20.68 14.26
N LEU A 639 -45.36 20.64 14.71
CA LEU A 639 -44.75 21.69 15.55
C LEU A 639 -43.27 21.39 15.93
N GLN A 640 -42.46 22.45 15.82
CA GLN A 640 -41.25 22.80 16.60
C GLN A 640 -40.22 21.73 17.05
N ALA A 641 -39.02 21.85 16.48
CA ALA A 641 -37.77 21.90 17.26
C ALA A 641 -37.69 23.26 18.01
N PRO A 642 -36.88 23.47 19.09
CA PRO A 642 -35.60 22.82 19.37
C PRO A 642 -35.35 22.35 20.82
N GLY A 643 -34.24 21.64 21.03
CA GLY A 643 -33.69 21.27 22.34
C GLY A 643 -32.39 20.47 22.19
N ALA A 644 -31.43 20.63 23.10
CA ALA A 644 -30.12 19.99 23.03
C ALA A 644 -29.85 19.03 24.20
N ALA A 645 -28.77 18.23 24.04
CA ALA A 645 -28.12 17.35 25.03
C ALA A 645 -28.74 15.97 25.34
N GLY A 646 -27.90 14.94 25.12
CA GLY A 646 -27.70 13.83 26.08
C GLY A 646 -28.64 12.62 26.03
N ALA A 647 -28.19 11.52 25.42
CA ALA A 647 -28.75 10.18 25.62
C ALA A 647 -27.66 9.09 25.64
N CYS A 648 -26.97 8.96 26.78
CA CYS A 648 -26.02 7.87 27.07
C CYS A 648 -26.77 6.51 27.21
N SER A 649 -26.19 5.44 26.68
CA SER A 649 -26.87 4.14 26.48
C SER A 649 -27.03 3.33 27.77
N GLU A 650 -28.02 2.43 27.84
CA GLU A 650 -28.33 1.73 29.11
C GLU A 650 -27.23 0.78 29.60
N TRP A 651 -26.40 0.24 28.70
CA TRP A 651 -25.19 -0.53 29.04
C TRP A 651 -24.23 0.28 29.93
N GLU A 652 -24.06 1.58 29.68
CA GLU A 652 -23.10 2.43 30.37
C GLU A 652 -23.57 2.85 31.77
N ARG A 653 -24.84 2.59 32.14
CA ARG A 653 -25.43 3.06 33.40
C ARG A 653 -25.36 2.05 34.55
N GLN A 654 -25.03 0.79 34.29
CA GLN A 654 -25.28 -0.31 35.25
C GLN A 654 -24.07 -0.82 36.04
N LEU A 655 -22.87 -0.25 35.85
CA LEU A 655 -21.69 -0.57 36.66
C LEU A 655 -20.85 0.67 37.00
N MET A 656 -20.19 0.59 38.17
CA MET A 656 -19.24 1.56 38.74
C MET A 656 -19.84 2.85 39.30
N SER A 657 -20.21 2.82 40.59
CA SER A 657 -20.12 4.02 41.42
C SER A 657 -18.67 4.52 41.48
N SER A 658 -18.48 5.84 41.61
CA SER A 658 -17.16 6.49 41.66
C SER A 658 -16.29 6.11 42.87
N THR A 659 -16.83 5.32 43.80
CA THR A 659 -16.23 4.91 45.07
C THR A 659 -15.16 3.82 44.97
N ASP A 660 -15.19 3.02 43.90
CA ASP A 660 -14.44 1.75 43.82
C ASP A 660 -13.11 1.85 43.06
N ARG A 661 -12.76 3.04 42.56
CA ARG A 661 -11.47 3.33 41.93
C ARG A 661 -10.47 3.82 42.97
N PRO A 662 -9.29 3.19 43.14
CA PRO A 662 -8.30 3.68 44.09
C PRO A 662 -7.71 5.05 43.70
N VAL A 663 -7.67 5.95 44.68
CA VAL A 663 -7.17 7.32 44.61
C VAL A 663 -5.83 7.42 45.32
N LYS A 664 -4.89 8.21 44.78
CA LYS A 664 -3.59 8.49 45.41
C LYS A 664 -3.72 9.57 46.48
N SER A 665 -3.07 9.37 47.61
CA SER A 665 -2.75 10.42 48.59
C SER A 665 -1.67 11.38 48.08
N ALA A 666 -1.46 12.50 48.78
CA ALA A 666 -0.33 13.40 48.55
C ALA A 666 1.04 12.71 48.65
N ALA A 667 1.15 11.60 49.39
CA ALA A 667 2.34 10.75 49.46
C ALA A 667 2.45 9.74 48.28
N GLY A 668 1.66 9.90 47.21
CA GLY A 668 1.70 9.08 45.98
C GLY A 668 1.12 7.66 46.10
N ARG A 669 0.86 7.18 47.32
CA ARG A 669 0.29 5.85 47.60
C ARG A 669 -1.24 5.86 47.53
N TYR A 670 -1.84 4.79 47.01
CA TYR A 670 -3.28 4.60 46.97
C TYR A 670 -3.86 4.36 48.38
N VAL A 671 -5.01 4.96 48.71
CA VAL A 671 -5.57 4.97 50.09
C VAL A 671 -6.91 4.27 50.29
N ASN A 672 -7.58 3.85 49.21
CA ASN A 672 -8.85 3.10 49.23
C ASN A 672 -8.75 1.81 48.39
N VAL A 673 -7.65 1.08 48.53
CA VAL A 673 -7.45 -0.23 47.88
C VAL A 673 -8.19 -1.31 48.66
N ASP A 674 -9.00 -2.11 47.97
CA ASP A 674 -9.58 -3.35 48.50
C ASP A 674 -9.63 -4.42 47.41
N PHE A 675 -8.63 -5.30 47.42
CA PHE A 675 -8.51 -6.42 46.48
C PHE A 675 -9.69 -7.40 46.52
N ARG A 676 -10.55 -7.37 47.55
CA ARG A 676 -11.75 -8.24 47.62
C ARG A 676 -12.76 -7.88 46.53
N LYS A 677 -12.86 -6.60 46.15
CA LYS A 677 -13.76 -6.09 45.10
C LYS A 677 -13.41 -6.55 43.69
N ALA A 678 -12.18 -7.04 43.48
CA ALA A 678 -11.73 -7.56 42.20
C ALA A 678 -12.24 -8.97 41.90
N ALA A 679 -12.52 -9.78 42.93
CA ALA A 679 -12.94 -11.16 42.75
C ALA A 679 -14.30 -11.23 42.03
N GLY A 680 -14.35 -11.94 40.89
CA GLY A 680 -15.53 -12.07 40.07
C GLY A 680 -15.67 -11.04 38.94
N TYR A 681 -14.86 -9.96 38.93
CA TYR A 681 -14.87 -8.95 37.87
C TYR A 681 -14.60 -9.58 36.49
N GLN A 682 -15.33 -9.13 35.47
CA GLN A 682 -15.17 -9.58 34.09
C GLN A 682 -14.64 -8.42 33.24
N HIS A 683 -13.55 -8.67 32.52
CA HIS A 683 -13.07 -7.74 31.49
C HIS A 683 -13.97 -7.85 30.24
N PRO A 684 -14.04 -6.80 29.40
CA PRO A 684 -14.66 -6.89 28.09
C PRO A 684 -14.13 -8.09 27.28
N PRO A 685 -14.99 -8.82 26.52
CA PRO A 685 -14.54 -9.89 25.64
C PRO A 685 -13.54 -9.37 24.60
N ILE A 686 -12.40 -10.07 24.46
CA ILE A 686 -11.39 -9.74 23.45
C ILE A 686 -11.71 -10.57 22.20
N LYS A 687 -12.12 -9.94 21.10
CA LYS A 687 -12.30 -10.64 19.81
C LYS A 687 -10.95 -11.19 19.33
N CYS A 688 -10.97 -12.38 18.72
CA CYS A 688 -9.76 -13.01 18.19
C CYS A 688 -10.04 -13.77 16.88
N SER A 689 -9.04 -13.83 16.00
CA SER A 689 -9.13 -14.56 14.74
C SER A 689 -7.78 -15.14 14.32
N PHE A 690 -7.84 -16.28 13.65
CA PHE A 690 -6.66 -16.97 13.15
C PHE A 690 -6.97 -17.81 11.92
N ASN A 691 -6.03 -17.87 10.99
CA ASN A 691 -6.11 -18.70 9.79
C ASN A 691 -5.14 -19.90 9.91
N ARG A 692 -5.05 -20.71 8.85
CA ARG A 692 -4.17 -21.90 8.85
C ARG A 692 -2.67 -21.55 8.93
N ARG A 693 -2.24 -20.39 8.41
CA ARG A 693 -0.85 -19.92 8.56
C ARG A 693 -0.51 -19.63 10.02
N ASP A 694 -1.46 -19.12 10.81
CA ASP A 694 -1.26 -18.82 12.23
C ASP A 694 -1.02 -20.09 13.08
N VAL A 695 -1.74 -21.18 12.82
CA VAL A 695 -1.51 -22.49 13.48
C VAL A 695 -0.21 -23.16 13.02
N LEU A 696 0.08 -23.16 11.72
CA LEU A 696 1.33 -23.70 11.16
C LEU A 696 2.56 -23.00 11.76
N LEU A 697 2.51 -21.66 11.85
CA LEU A 697 3.55 -20.82 12.42
C LEU A 697 3.79 -21.15 13.90
N PHE A 698 2.72 -21.34 14.68
CA PHE A 698 2.82 -21.75 16.09
C PHE A 698 3.43 -23.13 16.26
N ALA A 699 2.97 -24.14 15.51
CA ALA A 699 3.52 -25.50 15.57
C ALA A 699 5.03 -25.52 15.26
N ASN A 700 5.44 -24.81 14.20
CA ASN A 700 6.85 -24.67 13.85
C ASN A 700 7.65 -23.90 14.93
N ALA A 701 7.07 -22.85 15.53
CA ALA A 701 7.73 -22.04 16.57
C ALA A 701 7.92 -22.75 17.91
N ILE A 702 7.13 -23.78 18.22
CA ILE A 702 7.26 -24.56 19.47
C ILE A 702 8.11 -25.82 19.31
N GLY A 703 8.58 -26.12 18.09
CA GLY A 703 9.52 -27.21 17.83
C GLY A 703 8.94 -28.50 17.24
N CYS A 704 7.68 -28.50 16.75
CA CYS A 704 7.16 -29.64 15.98
C CYS A 704 8.09 -29.98 14.80
N GLN A 705 8.32 -31.26 14.56
CA GLN A 705 9.31 -31.73 13.57
C GLN A 705 8.66 -32.30 12.30
N LYS A 706 9.49 -32.59 11.28
CA LYS A 706 9.05 -33.06 9.95
C LYS A 706 8.23 -34.37 9.97
N ASP A 707 8.32 -35.17 11.03
CA ASP A 707 7.51 -36.36 11.26
C ASP A 707 6.11 -36.07 11.85
N GLU A 708 5.85 -34.82 12.25
CA GLU A 708 4.58 -34.33 12.81
C GLU A 708 3.81 -33.47 11.79
N LEU A 709 3.69 -33.94 10.54
CA LEU A 709 3.06 -33.20 9.44
C LEU A 709 1.59 -32.85 9.69
N HIS A 710 0.89 -33.58 10.57
CA HIS A 710 -0.46 -33.23 11.04
C HIS A 710 -0.53 -31.90 11.80
N PHE A 711 0.59 -31.34 12.25
CA PHE A 711 0.69 -29.97 12.77
C PHE A 711 1.36 -28.97 11.81
N LEU A 712 2.06 -29.46 10.76
CA LEU A 712 2.93 -28.64 9.90
C LEU A 712 2.54 -28.58 8.41
N TYR A 713 1.45 -29.23 7.99
CA TYR A 713 0.99 -29.22 6.60
C TYR A 713 -0.54 -29.14 6.53
N GLU A 714 -1.06 -28.05 5.97
CA GLU A 714 -2.50 -27.71 5.96
C GLU A 714 -3.37 -28.59 5.05
N LEU A 715 -2.73 -29.50 4.30
CA LEU A 715 -3.35 -30.51 3.44
C LEU A 715 -3.07 -31.95 3.92
N HIS A 716 -2.50 -32.12 5.13
CA HIS A 716 -2.42 -33.44 5.77
C HIS A 716 -3.83 -33.94 6.12
N PRO A 717 -4.17 -35.23 5.92
CA PRO A 717 -5.52 -35.75 6.19
C PRO A 717 -5.96 -35.49 7.65
N ASP A 718 -5.05 -35.71 8.60
CA ASP A 718 -5.28 -35.46 10.03
C ASP A 718 -4.86 -34.04 10.49
N PHE A 719 -4.83 -33.03 9.60
CA PHE A 719 -4.36 -31.69 9.96
C PHE A 719 -5.15 -31.09 11.14
N ALA A 720 -4.42 -30.71 12.19
CA ALA A 720 -4.97 -30.30 13.47
C ALA A 720 -4.19 -29.12 14.07
N VAL A 721 -4.82 -28.44 15.02
CA VAL A 721 -4.16 -27.39 15.82
C VAL A 721 -3.47 -28.03 17.03
N PHE A 722 -2.24 -27.61 17.31
CA PHE A 722 -1.56 -28.01 18.55
C PHE A 722 -2.35 -27.49 19.77
N PRO A 723 -2.72 -28.33 20.77
CA PRO A 723 -3.82 -27.99 21.68
C PRO A 723 -3.63 -26.73 22.54
N THR A 724 -2.39 -26.32 22.81
CA THR A 724 -2.09 -25.14 23.64
C THR A 724 -2.15 -23.79 22.89
N PHE A 725 -2.24 -23.79 21.56
CA PHE A 725 -2.32 -22.59 20.70
C PHE A 725 -3.27 -21.47 21.20
N PRO A 726 -4.47 -21.76 21.75
CA PRO A 726 -5.37 -20.73 22.30
C PRO A 726 -4.77 -19.78 23.34
N VAL A 727 -3.68 -20.17 24.02
CA VAL A 727 -3.01 -19.31 25.01
C VAL A 727 -2.47 -18.01 24.41
N ASN A 728 -2.18 -18.00 23.10
CA ASN A 728 -1.67 -16.84 22.38
C ASN A 728 -2.76 -15.89 21.85
N LEU A 729 -4.01 -16.36 21.71
CA LEU A 729 -5.09 -15.58 21.07
C LEU A 729 -5.46 -14.30 21.83
N ALA A 730 -5.23 -14.27 23.16
CA ALA A 730 -5.42 -13.07 23.97
C ALA A 730 -4.42 -11.93 23.64
N PHE A 731 -3.26 -12.26 23.08
CA PHE A 731 -2.26 -11.29 22.62
C PHE A 731 -2.46 -10.94 21.14
N LYS A 732 -2.62 -11.97 20.29
CA LYS A 732 -2.81 -11.83 18.84
C LYS A 732 -4.09 -11.07 18.47
N GLN A 733 -5.17 -11.27 19.23
CA GLN A 733 -6.49 -10.69 18.92
C GLN A 733 -6.89 -11.02 17.47
N THR A 734 -7.34 -10.05 16.69
CA THR A 734 -7.77 -10.24 15.28
C THR A 734 -6.69 -9.87 14.26
N ASP A 735 -5.48 -9.51 14.69
CA ASP A 735 -4.43 -9.00 13.81
C ASP A 735 -3.82 -10.08 12.91
N GLN A 736 -3.32 -9.63 11.77
CA GLN A 736 -2.61 -10.43 10.75
C GLN A 736 -1.21 -9.85 10.44
N ASP A 737 -0.80 -8.83 11.17
CA ASP A 737 0.48 -8.12 11.08
C ASP A 737 1.04 -7.87 12.50
N VAL A 738 2.21 -7.25 12.60
CA VAL A 738 2.85 -6.86 13.87
C VAL A 738 2.14 -5.67 14.53
N PHE A 739 2.24 -5.55 15.86
CA PHE A 739 1.66 -4.44 16.61
C PHE A 739 2.55 -3.99 17.78
N ASP A 740 2.35 -2.76 18.27
CA ASP A 740 2.99 -2.25 19.48
C ASP A 740 2.39 -2.93 20.73
N PHE A 741 3.17 -3.83 21.32
CA PHE A 741 2.82 -4.55 22.54
C PHE A 741 2.65 -3.62 23.75
N VAL A 742 3.47 -2.57 23.87
CA VAL A 742 3.46 -1.67 25.02
C VAL A 742 2.24 -0.77 24.99
N ALA A 743 1.92 -0.19 23.82
CA ALA A 743 0.69 0.59 23.62
C ALA A 743 -0.57 -0.26 23.80
N ARG A 744 -0.54 -1.54 23.39
CA ARG A 744 -1.68 -2.49 23.59
C ARG A 744 -1.87 -2.94 25.04
N THR A 745 -0.82 -2.91 25.88
CA THR A 745 -0.86 -3.44 27.26
C THR A 745 -1.33 -2.40 28.30
N VAL A 746 -2.00 -1.32 27.88
CA VAL A 746 -2.60 -0.33 28.79
C VAL A 746 -3.68 -0.99 29.65
N ALA A 747 -3.38 -1.17 30.94
CA ALA A 747 -4.20 -1.98 31.85
C ALA A 747 -5.56 -1.34 32.16
N GLY A 748 -6.64 -2.02 31.75
CA GLY A 748 -8.01 -1.68 32.12
C GLY A 748 -8.24 -1.69 33.64
N HIS A 749 -9.15 -0.84 34.11
CA HIS A 749 -9.43 -0.70 35.54
C HIS A 749 -10.15 -1.92 36.12
N VAL A 750 -9.56 -2.53 37.15
CA VAL A 750 -10.18 -3.57 37.97
C VAL A 750 -10.65 -2.95 39.30
N PRO A 751 -11.91 -3.15 39.73
CA PRO A 751 -12.45 -2.57 40.97
C PRO A 751 -11.60 -2.85 42.21
N GLY A 752 -11.46 -1.84 43.06
CA GLY A 752 -10.68 -1.90 44.30
C GLY A 752 -9.15 -2.03 44.12
N CYS A 753 -8.64 -2.18 42.89
CA CYS A 753 -7.22 -2.39 42.62
C CYS A 753 -6.55 -1.16 41.99
N PRO A 754 -5.27 -0.87 42.33
CA PRO A 754 -4.45 0.03 41.54
C PRO A 754 -4.35 -0.42 40.06
N PRO A 755 -4.04 0.51 39.13
CA PRO A 755 -3.61 0.15 37.79
C PRO A 755 -2.42 -0.81 37.85
N PHE A 756 -2.51 -1.93 37.13
CA PHE A 756 -1.48 -2.97 37.16
C PHE A 756 -0.33 -2.59 36.22
N ASP A 757 0.88 -2.49 36.78
CA ASP A 757 2.11 -2.18 36.05
C ASP A 757 2.63 -3.47 35.41
N ALA A 758 2.31 -3.67 34.13
CA ALA A 758 2.71 -4.86 33.38
C ALA A 758 4.24 -4.94 33.16
N GLN A 759 4.91 -3.79 33.01
CA GLN A 759 6.37 -3.71 32.87
C GLN A 759 7.10 -4.20 34.13
N ARG A 760 6.46 -4.07 35.29
CA ARG A 760 6.93 -4.65 36.57
C ARG A 760 6.11 -5.84 37.02
N SER A 761 5.70 -6.68 36.07
CA SER A 761 5.06 -7.98 36.32
C SER A 761 5.86 -9.13 35.72
N VAL A 762 5.65 -10.34 36.24
CA VAL A 762 6.09 -11.60 35.62
C VAL A 762 4.95 -12.60 35.66
N ASP A 763 4.89 -13.48 34.68
CA ASP A 763 4.05 -14.68 34.77
C ASP A 763 4.57 -15.60 35.88
N GLY A 764 3.70 -16.00 36.79
CA GLY A 764 4.02 -16.98 37.83
C GLY A 764 3.55 -18.38 37.46
N GLU A 765 2.30 -18.51 37.04
CA GLU A 765 1.67 -19.80 36.70
C GLU A 765 0.78 -19.67 35.46
N ARG A 766 0.76 -20.70 34.61
CA ARG A 766 -0.10 -20.82 33.43
C ARG A 766 -0.69 -22.21 33.36
N GLY A 767 -1.96 -22.32 32.96
CA GLY A 767 -2.67 -23.58 32.77
C GLY A 767 -3.71 -23.50 31.65
N ILE A 768 -4.00 -24.64 31.04
CA ILE A 768 -5.05 -24.82 30.04
C ILE A 768 -5.76 -26.17 30.22
N GLU A 769 -7.04 -26.18 29.92
CA GLU A 769 -7.95 -27.31 29.92
C GLU A 769 -8.66 -27.34 28.56
N ILE A 770 -8.52 -28.45 27.84
CA ILE A 770 -8.98 -28.64 26.46
C ILE A 770 -10.36 -29.30 26.50
N LEU A 771 -11.41 -28.49 26.35
CA LEU A 771 -12.80 -28.94 26.46
C LEU A 771 -13.32 -29.52 25.15
N ARG A 772 -12.80 -29.03 24.02
CA ARG A 772 -13.14 -29.47 22.64
C ARG A 772 -11.91 -29.37 21.74
N PRO A 773 -11.83 -30.12 20.63
CA PRO A 773 -10.83 -29.90 19.59
C PRO A 773 -10.87 -28.46 19.07
N ILE A 774 -9.69 -27.87 18.83
CA ILE A 774 -9.59 -26.49 18.35
C ILE A 774 -9.78 -26.47 16.82
N PRO A 775 -10.64 -25.61 16.26
CA PRO A 775 -10.85 -25.49 14.81
C PRO A 775 -9.56 -25.07 14.10
N VAL A 776 -9.29 -25.61 12.90
CA VAL A 776 -8.07 -25.32 12.11
C VAL A 776 -8.02 -23.89 11.53
N SER A 777 -9.12 -23.16 11.59
CA SER A 777 -9.23 -21.73 11.28
C SER A 777 -10.44 -21.13 12.00
N SER A 778 -10.45 -19.81 12.22
CA SER A 778 -11.61 -19.08 12.74
C SER A 778 -12.67 -18.78 11.67
N ASP A 779 -12.46 -19.21 10.43
CA ASP A 779 -13.36 -18.97 9.30
C ASP A 779 -14.78 -19.44 9.62
N GLY A 780 -15.76 -18.54 9.53
CA GLY A 780 -17.16 -18.84 9.84
C GLY A 780 -17.54 -18.74 11.34
N LEU A 781 -16.59 -18.62 12.26
CA LEU A 781 -16.83 -18.47 13.71
C LEU A 781 -16.89 -16.99 14.14
N ASP A 782 -17.23 -16.72 15.41
CA ASP A 782 -17.06 -15.43 16.08
C ASP A 782 -16.25 -15.62 17.37
N LEU A 783 -14.95 -15.91 17.25
CA LEU A 783 -14.13 -16.28 18.40
C LEU A 783 -13.79 -15.10 19.31
N GLU A 784 -13.97 -15.29 20.61
CA GLU A 784 -13.64 -14.32 21.64
C GLU A 784 -13.07 -14.94 22.92
N VAL A 785 -12.19 -14.19 23.58
CA VAL A 785 -11.56 -14.55 24.85
C VAL A 785 -12.26 -13.79 26.00
N ARG A 786 -13.16 -14.47 26.70
CA ARG A 786 -13.85 -13.92 27.89
C ARG A 786 -12.96 -14.08 29.12
N SER A 787 -12.58 -12.98 29.77
CA SER A 787 -11.60 -12.97 30.87
C SER A 787 -12.24 -12.54 32.20
N LYS A 788 -12.09 -13.38 33.25
CA LYS A 788 -12.64 -13.15 34.59
C LYS A 788 -11.55 -13.19 35.66
N VAL A 789 -11.56 -12.21 36.57
CA VAL A 789 -10.69 -12.17 37.74
C VAL A 789 -11.20 -13.17 38.78
N ILE A 790 -10.34 -14.08 39.22
CA ILE A 790 -10.62 -15.06 40.27
C ILE A 790 -10.24 -14.50 41.64
N GLY A 791 -9.12 -13.78 41.72
CA GLY A 791 -8.73 -13.05 42.93
C GLY A 791 -7.50 -12.17 42.72
N VAL A 792 -7.36 -11.19 43.59
CA VAL A 792 -6.14 -10.38 43.74
C VAL A 792 -5.65 -10.55 45.17
N TYR A 793 -4.36 -10.88 45.32
CA TYR A 793 -3.80 -11.36 46.57
C TYR A 793 -2.53 -10.59 46.95
N ASP A 794 -2.46 -10.18 48.21
CA ASP A 794 -1.27 -9.54 48.76
C ASP A 794 -0.30 -10.61 49.26
N LYS A 795 0.85 -10.72 48.60
CA LYS A 795 1.92 -11.67 48.99
C LYS A 795 2.94 -11.05 49.95
N GLY A 796 2.73 -9.78 50.37
CA GLY A 796 3.55 -9.10 51.35
C GLY A 796 5.00 -8.85 50.90
N LYS A 797 5.83 -8.36 51.83
CA LYS A 797 7.28 -8.19 51.62
C LYS A 797 7.98 -9.55 51.66
N SER A 798 8.57 -9.96 50.53
CA SER A 798 9.43 -11.16 50.50
C SER A 798 10.76 -10.91 51.24
N ARG A 799 11.43 -11.97 51.73
CA ARG A 799 12.78 -11.86 52.33
C ARG A 799 13.86 -11.38 51.35
N VAL A 800 13.67 -11.56 50.04
CA VAL A 800 14.66 -11.24 49.00
C VAL A 800 14.41 -9.88 48.34
N ARG A 801 13.18 -9.61 47.91
CA ARG A 801 12.78 -8.34 47.29
C ARG A 801 12.12 -7.44 48.34
N ARG A 802 12.77 -6.32 48.70
CA ARG A 802 12.38 -5.38 49.78
C ARG A 802 11.06 -4.60 49.56
N ARG A 803 10.24 -4.96 48.57
CA ARG A 803 8.94 -4.35 48.22
C ARG A 803 7.84 -5.43 48.23
N ALA A 804 6.60 -5.06 48.52
CA ALA A 804 5.50 -6.03 48.65
C ALA A 804 4.88 -6.43 47.30
N GLY A 805 4.53 -7.72 47.12
CA GLY A 805 4.04 -8.25 45.84
C GLY A 805 2.51 -8.38 45.76
N GLU A 806 1.94 -8.08 44.58
CA GLU A 806 0.56 -8.45 44.23
C GLU A 806 0.60 -9.74 43.40
N ALA A 807 -0.32 -10.68 43.63
CA ALA A 807 -0.58 -11.80 42.73
C ALA A 807 -2.03 -11.73 42.22
N ARG A 808 -2.22 -11.72 40.90
CA ARG A 808 -3.51 -11.54 40.23
C ARG A 808 -3.85 -12.81 39.44
N GLU A 809 -4.89 -13.51 39.86
CA GLU A 809 -5.34 -14.77 39.25
C GLU A 809 -6.53 -14.53 38.33
N LEU A 810 -6.43 -15.01 37.09
CA LEU A 810 -7.42 -14.85 36.03
C LEU A 810 -7.79 -16.22 35.43
N THR A 811 -9.06 -16.37 35.07
CA THR A 811 -9.52 -17.42 34.14
C THR A 811 -9.92 -16.78 32.82
N ARG A 812 -9.58 -17.42 31.70
CA ARG A 812 -10.01 -17.02 30.35
C ARG A 812 -10.70 -18.19 29.65
N LEU A 813 -11.77 -17.91 28.92
CA LEU A 813 -12.48 -18.89 28.09
C LEU A 813 -12.35 -18.50 26.63
N LEU A 814 -11.94 -19.43 25.76
CA LEU A 814 -12.09 -19.28 24.31
C LEU A 814 -13.50 -19.73 23.93
N VAL A 815 -14.30 -18.83 23.37
CA VAL A 815 -15.72 -19.06 23.06
C VAL A 815 -16.02 -18.64 21.62
N ASP A 816 -16.81 -19.41 20.88
CA ASP A 816 -17.51 -18.92 19.70
C ASP A 816 -18.80 -18.18 20.12
N GLY A 817 -18.88 -16.88 19.83
CA GLY A 817 -20.01 -16.02 20.17
C GLY A 817 -21.32 -16.43 19.49
N LYS A 818 -21.27 -17.08 18.32
CA LYS A 818 -22.48 -17.50 17.57
C LYS A 818 -23.21 -18.66 18.23
N THR A 819 -22.47 -19.68 18.66
CA THR A 819 -23.02 -20.91 19.27
C THR A 819 -22.87 -20.96 20.79
N ASN A 820 -22.15 -20.01 21.39
CA ASN A 820 -21.68 -20.02 22.78
C ASN A 820 -20.80 -21.24 23.13
N THR A 821 -20.20 -21.89 22.11
CA THR A 821 -19.35 -23.08 22.28
C THR A 821 -18.01 -22.70 22.90
N ILE A 822 -17.68 -23.32 24.03
CA ILE A 822 -16.40 -23.12 24.73
C ILE A 822 -15.38 -24.18 24.28
N TYR A 823 -14.21 -23.76 23.81
CA TYR A 823 -13.15 -24.64 23.33
C TYR A 823 -12.11 -24.96 24.41
N THR A 824 -11.64 -23.93 25.13
CA THR A 824 -10.64 -24.08 26.19
C THR A 824 -10.94 -23.20 27.39
N LYS A 825 -10.54 -23.67 28.57
CA LYS A 825 -10.51 -22.92 29.82
C LYS A 825 -9.05 -22.76 30.26
N MET A 826 -8.58 -21.52 30.33
CA MET A 826 -7.20 -21.14 30.61
C MET A 826 -7.11 -20.45 31.97
N THR A 827 -6.02 -20.66 32.71
CA THR A 827 -5.72 -19.99 33.97
C THR A 827 -4.36 -19.28 33.89
N SER A 828 -4.25 -18.14 34.57
CA SER A 828 -2.96 -17.44 34.69
C SER A 828 -2.83 -16.69 36.02
N THR A 829 -1.68 -16.83 36.67
CA THR A 829 -1.29 -16.05 37.85
C THR A 829 -0.18 -15.08 37.44
N ALA A 830 -0.49 -13.78 37.37
CA ALA A 830 0.51 -12.72 37.16
C ALA A 830 1.01 -12.17 38.51
N PHE A 831 2.31 -11.90 38.63
CA PHE A 831 2.94 -11.41 39.87
C PHE A 831 3.53 -10.01 39.69
N GLY A 832 2.88 -9.01 40.30
CA GLY A 832 3.28 -7.60 40.29
C GLY A 832 4.38 -7.30 41.31
N ILE A 833 5.61 -7.04 40.84
CA ILE A 833 6.81 -6.87 41.66
C ILE A 833 6.80 -5.49 42.32
N GLY A 834 6.49 -5.44 43.62
CA GLY A 834 6.40 -4.17 44.35
C GLY A 834 5.10 -3.42 44.09
N GLN A 835 3.99 -4.15 43.85
CA GLN A 835 2.65 -3.63 43.59
C GLN A 835 1.65 -3.95 44.73
N GLY A 836 2.00 -4.83 45.67
CA GLY A 836 1.21 -5.15 46.87
C GLY A 836 1.57 -4.30 48.09
N GLY A 837 1.11 -4.71 49.26
CA GLY A 837 1.23 -3.96 50.52
C GLY A 837 0.02 -3.07 50.79
N TYR A 838 -1.19 -3.60 50.59
CA TYR A 838 -2.48 -2.94 50.83
C TYR A 838 -3.41 -3.77 51.73
N ASP A 839 -2.82 -4.66 52.55
CA ASP A 839 -3.51 -5.51 53.54
C ASP A 839 -4.68 -6.34 52.95
N GLY A 840 -4.49 -6.73 51.70
CA GLY A 840 -5.37 -7.64 50.97
C GLY A 840 -5.23 -9.11 51.43
N PRO A 841 -6.14 -9.99 50.98
CA PRO A 841 -6.09 -11.40 51.31
C PRO A 841 -4.82 -12.05 50.75
N ARG A 842 -4.18 -12.97 51.50
CA ARG A 842 -2.96 -13.67 51.04
C ARG A 842 -3.21 -14.69 49.91
N GLY A 843 -4.46 -15.04 49.66
CA GLY A 843 -4.87 -16.09 48.72
C GLY A 843 -4.57 -17.51 49.20
N PRO A 844 -5.02 -18.53 48.47
CA PRO A 844 -4.80 -19.93 48.83
C PRO A 844 -3.32 -20.32 48.77
N SER A 845 -2.93 -21.28 49.60
CA SER A 845 -1.63 -21.95 49.51
C SER A 845 -1.75 -23.13 48.54
N LYS A 846 -1.11 -23.04 47.37
CA LYS A 846 -1.05 -24.15 46.41
C LYS A 846 0.14 -25.06 46.76
N PRO A 847 -0.06 -26.38 46.98
CA PRO A 847 1.05 -27.32 47.18
C PRO A 847 2.08 -27.21 46.06
N ALA A 848 3.36 -27.35 46.40
CA ALA A 848 4.41 -27.47 45.40
C ALA A 848 4.49 -28.93 44.94
N VAL A 849 4.05 -29.20 43.71
CA VAL A 849 4.31 -30.47 43.04
C VAL A 849 5.83 -30.66 42.96
N LYS A 850 6.31 -31.84 43.38
CA LYS A 850 7.71 -32.23 43.30
C LYS A 850 7.86 -33.40 42.33
N PRO A 851 8.93 -33.45 41.52
CA PRO A 851 9.32 -34.67 40.83
C PRO A 851 9.43 -35.86 41.80
N PRO A 852 8.92 -37.05 41.45
CA PRO A 852 9.16 -38.28 42.18
C PRO A 852 10.66 -38.61 42.31
N ASP A 853 11.06 -39.19 43.44
CA ASP A 853 12.46 -39.59 43.72
C ASP A 853 12.81 -40.92 43.02
N ARG A 854 12.75 -40.90 41.69
CA ARG A 854 13.06 -41.99 40.75
C ARG A 854 13.47 -41.41 39.40
N ARG A 855 14.00 -42.25 38.51
CA ARG A 855 14.29 -41.82 37.13
C ARG A 855 12.99 -41.38 36.41
N PRO A 856 13.06 -40.39 35.50
CA PRO A 856 11.95 -40.05 34.60
C PRO A 856 11.56 -41.25 33.73
N ASP A 857 10.30 -41.31 33.32
CA ASP A 857 9.80 -42.30 32.35
C ASP A 857 10.08 -41.86 30.92
N ALA A 858 10.06 -40.54 30.68
CA ALA A 858 10.43 -39.92 29.41
C ALA A 858 11.26 -38.65 29.63
N VAL A 859 12.11 -38.32 28.65
CA VAL A 859 12.93 -37.11 28.63
C VAL A 859 12.98 -36.57 27.20
N HIS A 860 12.36 -35.41 26.97
CA HIS A 860 12.42 -34.72 25.68
C HIS A 860 13.52 -33.65 25.72
N THR A 861 14.36 -33.56 24.68
CA THR A 861 15.45 -32.58 24.60
C THR A 861 15.30 -31.72 23.34
N VAL A 862 15.17 -30.40 23.51
CA VAL A 862 15.15 -29.41 22.42
C VAL A 862 16.30 -28.43 22.61
N ARG A 863 17.15 -28.28 21.58
CA ARG A 863 18.08 -27.15 21.52
C ARG A 863 17.40 -25.98 20.82
N THR A 864 17.22 -24.86 21.53
CA THR A 864 16.67 -23.65 20.92
C THR A 864 17.71 -22.97 20.02
N THR A 865 17.28 -22.21 19.03
CA THR A 865 18.17 -21.35 18.22
C THR A 865 18.21 -19.92 18.80
N PRO A 866 19.20 -19.07 18.45
CA PRO A 866 19.19 -17.65 18.82
C PRO A 866 17.92 -16.93 18.38
N GLU A 867 17.33 -17.33 17.25
CA GLU A 867 16.13 -16.75 16.65
C GLU A 867 14.82 -17.33 17.24
N ALA A 868 14.86 -18.30 18.16
CA ALA A 868 13.66 -18.97 18.67
C ALA A 868 12.64 -17.99 19.27
N ALA A 869 13.11 -16.96 19.99
CA ALA A 869 12.25 -15.90 20.54
C ALA A 869 11.71 -14.95 19.44
N LEU A 870 12.48 -14.75 18.37
CA LEU A 870 12.12 -13.94 17.19
C LEU A 870 11.10 -14.64 16.29
N LEU A 871 11.10 -15.97 16.26
CA LEU A 871 10.08 -16.80 15.61
C LEU A 871 8.81 -16.88 16.47
N TYR A 872 8.93 -17.20 17.76
CA TYR A 872 7.77 -17.36 18.65
C TYR A 872 6.98 -16.06 18.86
N ARG A 873 7.63 -14.88 18.88
CA ARG A 873 6.91 -13.59 18.99
C ARG A 873 5.91 -13.34 17.86
N LEU A 874 6.14 -13.90 16.66
CA LEU A 874 5.21 -13.80 15.52
C LEU A 874 3.87 -14.50 15.80
N CYS A 875 3.82 -15.37 16.81
CA CYS A 875 2.58 -15.99 17.30
C CYS A 875 1.77 -15.07 18.24
N GLY A 876 2.18 -13.81 18.45
CA GLY A 876 1.39 -12.76 19.10
C GLY A 876 2.04 -12.04 20.28
N ASP A 877 3.12 -12.57 20.87
CA ASP A 877 3.82 -11.93 22.00
C ASP A 877 5.00 -11.07 21.52
N TYR A 878 4.67 -9.87 21.02
CA TYR A 878 5.64 -8.95 20.40
C TYR A 878 6.51 -8.15 21.39
N ASN A 879 6.42 -8.40 22.71
CA ASN A 879 7.13 -7.68 23.76
C ASN A 879 8.65 -7.54 23.47
N PRO A 880 9.24 -6.31 23.50
CA PRO A 880 10.67 -6.08 23.23
C PRO A 880 11.64 -6.90 24.09
N LEU A 881 11.22 -7.33 25.28
CA LEU A 881 11.98 -8.22 26.18
C LEU A 881 12.43 -9.55 25.53
N HIS A 882 11.83 -9.92 24.40
CA HIS A 882 12.09 -11.16 23.65
C HIS A 882 12.72 -10.90 22.27
N ALA A 883 13.20 -9.68 21.99
CA ALA A 883 13.77 -9.31 20.69
C ALA A 883 14.89 -8.25 20.74
N ASP A 884 14.97 -7.46 21.81
CA ASP A 884 15.97 -6.39 22.00
C ASP A 884 16.85 -6.69 23.22
N ASP A 885 18.14 -6.94 22.98
CA ASP A 885 19.12 -7.22 24.03
C ASP A 885 19.35 -6.03 24.97
N ALA A 886 19.32 -4.79 24.46
CA ALA A 886 19.48 -3.59 25.28
C ALA A 886 18.24 -3.39 26.18
N PHE A 887 17.04 -3.68 25.66
CA PHE A 887 15.83 -3.70 26.46
C PHE A 887 15.89 -4.79 27.55
N GLY A 888 16.29 -6.02 27.19
CA GLY A 888 16.45 -7.13 28.13
C GLY A 888 17.49 -6.86 29.24
N GLN A 889 18.61 -6.23 28.88
CA GLN A 889 19.62 -5.78 29.84
C GLN A 889 19.10 -4.66 30.75
N SER A 890 18.32 -3.71 30.22
CA SER A 890 17.68 -2.66 31.04
C SER A 890 16.69 -3.23 32.07
N ALA A 891 16.06 -4.36 31.76
CA ALA A 891 15.18 -5.10 32.66
C ALA A 891 15.93 -5.99 33.68
N GLY A 892 17.26 -6.11 33.59
CA GLY A 892 18.10 -6.85 34.52
C GLY A 892 18.43 -8.29 34.12
N PHE A 893 18.31 -8.64 32.84
CA PHE A 893 18.71 -9.94 32.28
C PHE A 893 20.07 -9.84 31.55
N LYS A 894 20.62 -10.94 31.03
CA LYS A 894 21.87 -10.93 30.24
C LYS A 894 21.70 -10.27 28.86
N GLY A 895 20.47 -10.26 28.35
CA GLY A 895 20.05 -9.90 26.99
C GLY A 895 18.56 -10.21 26.85
N ALA A 896 18.07 -10.39 25.62
CA ALA A 896 16.72 -10.87 25.34
C ALA A 896 16.53 -12.30 25.90
N ILE A 897 15.35 -12.58 26.43
CA ILE A 897 14.99 -13.90 26.99
C ILE A 897 13.93 -14.57 26.12
N LEU A 898 13.92 -15.90 26.09
CA LEU A 898 12.82 -16.65 25.46
C LEU A 898 11.52 -16.41 26.23
N GLN A 899 10.38 -16.34 25.53
CA GLN A 899 9.07 -16.22 26.15
C GLN A 899 8.85 -17.37 27.14
N GLY A 900 8.33 -17.06 28.33
CA GLY A 900 7.90 -18.08 29.28
C GLY A 900 6.85 -19.02 28.66
N LEU A 901 5.89 -18.44 27.91
CA LEU A 901 4.91 -19.21 27.14
C LEU A 901 5.55 -20.03 25.98
N GLY A 902 6.66 -19.57 25.40
CA GLY A 902 7.41 -20.36 24.41
C GLY A 902 8.00 -21.61 25.04
N THR A 903 8.73 -21.45 26.14
CA THR A 903 9.30 -22.56 26.95
C THR A 903 8.21 -23.52 27.43
N TRP A 904 7.07 -22.98 27.88
CA TRP A 904 5.90 -23.74 28.33
C TRP A 904 5.30 -24.59 27.20
N ASN A 905 5.18 -24.03 26.00
CA ASN A 905 4.66 -24.75 24.83
C ASN A 905 5.66 -25.77 24.27
N MET A 906 6.97 -25.52 24.35
CA MET A 906 8.02 -26.51 24.04
C MET A 906 7.95 -27.71 25.01
N ALA A 907 7.71 -27.47 26.30
CA ALA A 907 7.46 -28.54 27.26
C ALA A 907 6.16 -29.31 26.96
N ALA A 908 5.08 -28.61 26.58
CA ALA A 908 3.82 -29.24 26.16
C ALA A 908 3.99 -30.11 24.92
N HIS A 909 4.76 -29.66 23.93
CA HIS A 909 5.15 -30.42 22.74
C HIS A 909 5.93 -31.68 23.14
N GLY A 910 6.95 -31.56 23.98
CA GLY A 910 7.68 -32.71 24.50
C GLY A 910 6.80 -33.75 25.19
N LEU A 911 5.91 -33.35 26.11
CA LEU A 911 4.97 -34.27 26.76
C LEU A 911 4.04 -34.96 25.75
N LEU A 912 3.47 -34.19 24.82
CA LEU A 912 2.56 -34.74 23.82
C LEU A 912 3.28 -35.64 22.81
N ARG A 913 4.54 -35.39 22.50
CA ARG A 913 5.37 -36.20 21.60
C ARG A 913 5.78 -37.52 22.26
N GLU A 914 6.46 -37.47 23.40
CA GLU A 914 7.04 -38.68 24.04
C GLU A 914 6.00 -39.59 24.69
N LEU A 915 4.99 -39.04 25.39
CA LEU A 915 3.97 -39.82 26.09
C LEU A 915 2.64 -39.88 25.32
N GLY A 916 2.32 -38.81 24.61
CA GLY A 916 1.09 -38.68 23.80
C GLY A 916 1.17 -39.28 22.39
N GLY A 917 2.37 -39.58 21.86
CA GLY A 917 2.53 -40.02 20.47
C GLY A 917 2.16 -38.95 19.44
N SER A 918 2.35 -37.67 19.78
CA SER A 918 1.97 -36.47 19.02
C SER A 918 0.46 -36.29 18.73
N HIS A 919 -0.41 -37.17 19.21
CA HIS A 919 -1.86 -37.09 18.95
C HIS A 919 -2.55 -35.97 19.77
N PRO A 920 -3.06 -34.88 19.16
CA PRO A 920 -3.59 -33.71 19.89
C PRO A 920 -4.75 -34.04 20.84
N GLY A 921 -5.57 -35.05 20.51
CA GLY A 921 -6.68 -35.49 21.35
C GLY A 921 -6.29 -36.08 22.72
N ARG A 922 -5.01 -36.42 22.95
CA ARG A 922 -4.53 -36.99 24.23
C ARG A 922 -4.17 -35.94 25.28
N LEU A 923 -3.84 -34.70 24.92
CA LEU A 923 -3.56 -33.63 25.88
C LEU A 923 -4.88 -33.02 26.42
N LYS A 924 -5.32 -33.45 27.61
CA LYS A 924 -6.57 -32.97 28.23
C LYS A 924 -6.40 -31.67 29.01
N SER A 925 -5.32 -31.55 29.75
CA SER A 925 -4.92 -30.35 30.47
C SER A 925 -3.39 -30.26 30.50
N PHE A 926 -2.88 -29.04 30.68
CA PHE A 926 -1.45 -28.79 30.85
C PHE A 926 -1.25 -27.54 31.70
N GLY A 927 -0.24 -27.51 32.56
CA GLY A 927 0.02 -26.35 33.41
C GLY A 927 1.37 -26.40 34.11
N ALA A 928 1.93 -25.23 34.41
CA ALA A 928 3.23 -25.09 35.03
C ALA A 928 3.33 -23.83 35.90
N ARG A 929 4.39 -23.79 36.71
CA ARG A 929 4.88 -22.59 37.40
C ARG A 929 6.28 -22.27 36.89
N PHE A 930 6.51 -21.04 36.46
CA PHE A 930 7.83 -20.57 36.06
C PHE A 930 8.73 -20.36 37.29
N LYS A 931 9.97 -20.83 37.22
CA LYS A 931 11.01 -20.64 38.23
C LYS A 931 12.11 -19.68 37.76
N SER A 932 12.50 -19.73 36.49
CA SER A 932 13.65 -19.00 35.92
C SER A 932 13.40 -18.52 34.49
N VAL A 933 14.30 -17.69 33.97
CA VAL A 933 14.35 -17.35 32.54
C VAL A 933 15.11 -18.40 31.73
N VAL A 934 14.83 -18.47 30.44
CA VAL A 934 15.56 -19.24 29.40
C VAL A 934 16.11 -18.23 28.40
N TYR A 935 17.32 -18.47 27.88
CA TYR A 935 17.94 -17.65 26.83
C TYR A 935 17.85 -18.37 25.48
N PRO A 936 17.60 -17.66 24.35
CA PRO A 936 17.65 -18.27 23.02
C PRO A 936 19.04 -18.86 22.75
N GLY A 937 19.09 -20.14 22.41
CA GLY A 937 20.32 -20.94 22.31
C GLY A 937 20.52 -21.95 23.45
N ASP A 938 19.82 -21.80 24.59
CA ASP A 938 19.82 -22.76 25.70
C ASP A 938 19.30 -24.14 25.22
N THR A 939 19.91 -25.23 25.71
CA THR A 939 19.39 -26.60 25.52
C THR A 939 18.39 -26.93 26.62
N LEU A 940 17.14 -27.19 26.27
CA LEU A 940 16.06 -27.54 27.20
C LEU A 940 15.87 -29.05 27.29
N GLU A 941 15.83 -29.57 28.51
CA GLU A 941 15.57 -30.98 28.83
C GLU A 941 14.30 -31.07 29.71
N THR A 942 13.20 -31.54 29.13
CA THR A 942 11.92 -31.74 29.82
C THR A 942 11.82 -33.19 30.29
N ARG A 943 11.92 -33.37 31.61
CA ARG A 943 11.86 -34.67 32.30
C ARG A 943 10.44 -34.93 32.77
N MET A 944 9.95 -36.15 32.59
CA MET A 944 8.53 -36.51 32.78
C MET A 944 8.40 -37.77 33.64
N TRP A 945 7.45 -37.77 34.55
CA TRP A 945 7.11 -38.88 35.43
C TRP A 945 5.59 -39.10 35.41
N VAL A 946 5.15 -40.26 34.96
CA VAL A 946 3.76 -40.72 35.13
C VAL A 946 3.56 -41.04 36.62
N VAL A 947 2.45 -40.57 37.18
CA VAL A 947 2.04 -40.82 38.57
C VAL A 947 0.67 -41.49 38.60
N GLU A 948 0.28 -42.05 39.75
CA GLU A 948 -0.99 -42.78 39.89
C GLU A 948 -2.18 -41.86 39.59
N SER A 949 -2.87 -42.14 38.48
CA SER A 949 -4.10 -41.46 38.06
C SER A 949 -5.16 -41.54 39.15
N GLN A 950 -5.76 -40.40 39.53
CA GLN A 950 -6.81 -40.37 40.57
C GLN A 950 -8.18 -40.90 40.10
N GLY A 951 -8.21 -41.69 39.03
CA GLY A 951 -9.40 -42.24 38.40
C GLY A 951 -9.97 -41.31 37.33
N GLY A 952 -10.30 -41.86 36.16
CA GLY A 952 -10.88 -41.10 35.04
C GLY A 952 -10.38 -41.50 33.65
N GLY A 953 -9.41 -42.41 33.54
CA GLY A 953 -8.88 -42.85 32.24
C GLY A 953 -7.94 -41.84 31.56
N VAL A 954 -7.25 -41.03 32.37
CA VAL A 954 -6.23 -40.08 31.93
C VAL A 954 -4.99 -40.26 32.82
N ASP A 955 -3.81 -40.31 32.21
CA ASP A 955 -2.54 -40.41 32.93
C ASP A 955 -2.15 -39.05 33.53
N ASP A 956 -1.92 -39.00 34.84
CA ASP A 956 -1.38 -37.81 35.49
C ASP A 956 0.15 -37.78 35.30
N VAL A 957 0.69 -36.65 34.82
CA VAL A 957 2.12 -36.50 34.52
C VAL A 957 2.71 -35.31 35.29
N VAL A 958 3.68 -35.60 36.16
CA VAL A 958 4.56 -34.59 36.76
C VAL A 958 5.73 -34.37 35.80
N PHE A 959 6.12 -33.11 35.57
CA PHE A 959 7.29 -32.81 34.74
C PHE A 959 8.12 -31.66 35.31
N GLU A 960 9.37 -31.57 34.88
CA GLU A 960 10.26 -30.45 35.15
C GLU A 960 11.16 -30.19 33.93
N THR A 961 11.23 -28.94 33.48
CA THR A 961 12.10 -28.52 32.37
C THR A 961 13.33 -27.83 32.93
N VAL A 962 14.51 -28.30 32.53
CA VAL A 962 15.80 -27.72 32.94
C VAL A 962 16.60 -27.25 31.74
N VAL A 963 17.37 -26.18 31.90
CA VAL A 963 18.48 -25.84 31.01
C VAL A 963 19.59 -26.85 31.27
N LYS A 964 19.89 -27.67 30.27
CA LYS A 964 20.82 -28.81 30.38
C LYS A 964 22.24 -28.37 30.70
N ASP A 965 22.63 -27.20 30.19
CA ASP A 965 24.00 -26.69 30.19
C ASP A 965 24.43 -26.05 31.53
N ASP A 966 23.49 -25.59 32.36
CA ASP A 966 23.76 -25.04 33.71
C ASP A 966 22.86 -25.57 34.85
N GLY A 967 21.95 -26.51 34.54
CA GLY A 967 21.06 -27.16 35.52
C GLY A 967 19.90 -26.28 36.03
N ARG A 968 19.73 -25.07 35.50
CA ARG A 968 18.67 -24.14 35.94
C ARG A 968 17.29 -24.67 35.54
N VAL A 969 16.41 -24.88 36.52
CA VAL A 969 15.00 -25.18 36.25
C VAL A 969 14.29 -23.93 35.73
N ALA A 970 13.57 -24.07 34.61
CA ALA A 970 12.75 -23.02 34.00
C ALA A 970 11.46 -22.73 34.80
#